data_AF-A0A6L8KQG0-F1
#
_entry.id   AF-A0A6L8KQG0-F1
#
_cell.length_a   1.000
_cell.length_b   1.000
_cell.length_c   1.000
_cell.angle_alpha   90.00
_cell.angle_beta   90.00
_cell.angle_gamma   90.00
#
_symmetry.space_group_name_H-M   'P 1'
#
loop_
_entity.id
_entity.type
_entity.pdbx_description
1 polymer ?
#
loop_
_entity_poly.entity_id
_entity_poly.type
_entity_poly.pdbx_seq_one_letter_code
_entity_poly.pdbx_strand_id
1 'polypeptide(L)'
;MKAHLLSALMLALLASAGVHAEPKTSGVDVANIDTSVRPQDDFFKNLNGKWLARTEIPSDKSSWGSFEKLDDDTKPQLRAIIEAAAADPNKQPGTDAQRIGDFFASYMDEARLEELRLAPLKADFDRVAALNDKQQIPALIAHFNRYYIAPYAFTIHQDNKDSTKYVADIVQEGLSLPDRDYYLKKSDKKLADALAKFELHVAKMLGMAGNPNPAADAKAIVALETELAKVQWTQVQLRDPVKAYNKVPLAQLSRLAPGYDWTTWLNDTGIGGKVDYVIVSQPSYITGFNQVLNKVPLATWKVYFQWQVLHGNAAYLSKDFAQENFAFYGKVLSGVDEQEPRWKRAVNATDSALGEALGKLYVEQYFPAERKARMEALVKNLLAAFGQSIDTLDWMGPETRQQAQAKLAKFTTKIGYPNKWRDYSTLVVVKDDLVGNRMRSRAFEYAKEVNKLGKPIDRDEWGMTPQTVNAYYNPEMNEIVFPAVILQPPFFNADADDAVNYGAIGAVIGHEISHGFDDQGAQYDGDGNLRDWWTKADHKNFAAKTKMLVKQYNAYSPVKGYHVNGELTLGENIADNSGAAIAYKAYLLSLNGQPAPVIDGLTGQQRFYMGFGKVWRSKIRDAQQIVYLKVDPHSPDQFRANGTVRNQPGFYEAFGVKAGDKLYLPPKDRVIMW
;
A
#
# COMPACT_ATOMS: atom_id res chain seq x y z
N MET A 1 51.68 -39.83 50.10
CA MET A 1 50.59 -39.08 50.79
C MET A 1 51.01 -37.62 50.86
N LYS A 2 50.10 -36.69 50.53
CA LYS A 2 50.18 -35.20 50.57
C LYS A 2 50.20 -34.55 49.19
N ALA A 3 49.02 -34.10 48.74
CA ALA A 3 48.82 -32.89 47.93
C ALA A 3 47.32 -32.63 47.68
N HIS A 4 46.55 -32.21 48.68
CA HIS A 4 45.21 -31.64 48.48
C HIS A 4 44.95 -30.53 49.51
N LEU A 5 45.44 -29.33 49.22
CA LEU A 5 45.08 -28.08 49.92
C LEU A 5 45.54 -26.88 49.09
N LEU A 6 44.98 -26.72 47.88
CA LEU A 6 45.17 -25.53 47.05
C LEU A 6 43.99 -25.24 46.10
N SER A 7 42.84 -25.89 46.28
CA SER A 7 41.69 -25.80 45.35
C SER A 7 40.51 -24.94 45.84
N ALA A 8 40.65 -24.19 46.93
CA ALA A 8 39.53 -23.40 47.49
C ALA A 8 39.65 -21.87 47.33
N LEU A 9 40.77 -21.34 46.81
CA LEU A 9 40.98 -19.89 46.68
C LEU A 9 40.98 -19.34 45.24
N MET A 10 40.76 -20.18 44.22
CA MET A 10 40.68 -19.77 42.81
C MET A 10 39.26 -19.80 42.24
N LEU A 11 38.22 -19.96 43.06
CA LEU A 11 36.82 -19.95 42.63
C LEU A 11 36.03 -18.69 43.03
N ALA A 12 36.66 -17.69 43.64
CA ALA A 12 35.99 -16.48 44.15
C ALA A 12 36.32 -15.19 43.39
N LEU A 13 37.03 -15.25 42.25
CA LEU A 13 37.47 -14.08 41.48
C LEU A 13 36.94 -14.02 40.03
N LEU A 14 35.94 -14.85 39.68
CA LEU A 14 35.27 -14.82 38.36
C LEU A 14 33.80 -14.37 38.43
N ALA A 15 33.34 -13.87 39.57
CA ALA A 15 32.01 -13.26 39.71
C ALA A 15 32.13 -11.73 39.62
N SER A 16 32.08 -11.21 38.39
CA SER A 16 31.61 -9.85 37.98
C SER A 16 32.35 -9.30 36.76
N ALA A 17 32.63 -10.12 35.75
CA ALA A 17 32.68 -9.57 34.39
C ALA A 17 31.23 -9.32 33.95
N GLY A 18 30.63 -8.25 34.49
CA GLY A 18 29.42 -7.70 33.91
C GLY A 18 29.74 -7.43 32.45
N VAL A 19 29.08 -8.14 31.54
CA VAL A 19 29.02 -7.72 30.15
C VAL A 19 28.35 -6.34 30.20
N HIS A 20 29.16 -5.29 30.23
CA HIS A 20 28.66 -3.94 30.00
C HIS A 20 28.13 -3.97 28.57
N ALA A 21 26.82 -4.17 28.43
CA ALA A 21 26.15 -3.93 27.17
C ALA A 21 26.56 -2.53 26.73
N GLU A 22 27.08 -2.41 25.49
CA GLU A 22 27.47 -1.12 24.96
C GLU A 22 26.31 -0.13 25.12
N PRO A 23 26.58 1.12 25.52
CA PRO A 23 25.53 2.11 25.72
C PRO A 23 24.78 2.31 24.40
N LYS A 24 23.48 2.03 24.41
CA LYS A 24 22.61 2.22 23.24
C LYS A 24 22.67 3.67 22.76
N THR A 25 22.66 3.85 21.45
CA THR A 25 22.57 5.20 20.84
C THR A 25 21.16 5.78 20.97
N SER A 26 20.99 7.09 20.84
CA SER A 26 19.66 7.71 20.84
C SER A 26 18.81 7.30 19.63
N GLY A 27 19.44 6.88 18.52
CA GLY A 27 18.82 6.60 17.23
C GLY A 27 18.25 7.82 16.49
N VAL A 28 18.48 9.03 17.02
CA VAL A 28 18.04 10.31 16.44
C VAL A 28 19.15 10.90 15.57
N ASP A 29 18.81 11.30 14.35
CA ASP A 29 19.76 11.93 13.42
C ASP A 29 19.93 13.43 13.74
N VAL A 30 20.55 13.77 14.86
CA VAL A 30 20.70 15.17 15.31
C VAL A 30 21.38 16.09 14.27
N ALA A 31 22.19 15.53 13.38
CA ALA A 31 22.83 16.24 12.27
C ALA A 31 21.85 16.81 11.24
N ASN A 32 20.61 16.32 11.18
CA ASN A 32 19.58 16.77 10.24
C ASN A 32 18.71 17.91 10.78
N ILE A 33 18.82 18.20 12.09
CA ILE A 33 18.01 19.21 12.75
C ILE A 33 18.43 20.60 12.26
N ASP A 34 17.45 21.36 11.77
CA ASP A 34 17.55 22.78 11.46
C ASP A 34 17.11 23.60 12.67
N THR A 35 18.10 24.13 13.41
CA THR A 35 17.89 24.93 14.61
C THR A 35 17.36 26.33 14.32
N SER A 36 17.28 26.76 13.05
CA SER A 36 16.64 28.03 12.67
C SER A 36 15.11 27.95 12.69
N VAL A 37 14.57 26.73 12.65
CA VAL A 37 13.14 26.46 12.74
C VAL A 37 12.84 25.88 14.11
N ARG A 38 11.88 26.47 14.82
CA ARG A 38 11.44 25.99 16.13
C ARG A 38 10.57 24.74 15.98
N PRO A 39 10.76 23.67 16.79
CA PRO A 39 9.89 22.49 16.73
C PRO A 39 8.44 22.79 17.10
N GLN A 40 8.18 23.88 17.85
CA GLN A 40 6.83 24.35 18.19
C GLN A 40 6.11 25.00 16.99
N ASP A 41 6.87 25.43 15.97
CA ASP A 41 6.34 26.13 14.80
C ASP A 41 6.25 25.24 13.56
N ASP A 42 7.20 24.34 13.37
CA ASP A 42 7.20 23.33 12.31
C ASP A 42 8.13 22.18 12.71
N PHE A 43 7.56 21.14 13.30
CA PHE A 43 8.29 20.00 13.85
C PHE A 43 9.00 19.21 12.75
N PHE A 44 8.30 18.94 11.64
CA PHE A 44 8.84 18.26 10.47
C PHE A 44 10.07 18.99 9.92
N LYS A 45 9.96 20.30 9.69
CA LYS A 45 11.07 21.09 9.15
C LYS A 45 12.18 21.31 10.17
N ASN A 46 11.88 21.46 11.46
CA ASN A 46 12.92 21.47 12.49
C ASN A 46 13.75 20.18 12.46
N LEU A 47 13.09 19.02 12.48
CA LEU A 47 13.78 17.72 12.55
C LEU A 47 14.54 17.37 11.27
N ASN A 48 13.97 17.71 10.11
CA ASN A 48 14.47 17.27 8.81
C ASN A 48 15.08 18.39 7.96
N GLY A 49 15.11 19.64 8.44
CA GLY A 49 15.39 20.82 7.61
C GLY A 49 16.75 20.82 6.91
N LYS A 50 17.82 20.40 7.58
CA LYS A 50 19.14 20.29 6.93
C LYS A 50 19.17 19.17 5.90
N TRP A 51 18.41 18.09 6.11
CA TRP A 51 18.28 17.03 5.12
C TRP A 51 17.45 17.52 3.92
N LEU A 52 16.33 18.21 4.15
CA LEU A 52 15.48 18.78 3.10
C LEU A 52 16.24 19.77 2.21
N ALA A 53 17.11 20.59 2.82
CA ALA A 53 17.92 21.58 2.14
C ALA A 53 19.00 20.98 1.24
N ARG A 54 19.67 19.90 1.68
CA ARG A 54 20.80 19.32 0.96
C ARG A 54 20.45 18.15 0.05
N THR A 55 19.29 17.51 0.25
CA THR A 55 18.95 16.28 -0.46
C THR A 55 18.18 16.59 -1.73
N GLU A 56 18.68 16.10 -2.85
CA GLU A 56 17.96 16.10 -4.13
C GLU A 56 17.16 14.81 -4.27
N ILE A 57 15.98 14.90 -4.88
CA ILE A 57 15.24 13.69 -5.28
C ILE A 57 16.01 13.08 -6.45
N PRO A 58 16.42 11.80 -6.40
CA PRO A 58 17.14 11.17 -7.51
C PRO A 58 16.38 11.35 -8.84
N SER A 59 17.13 11.43 -9.94
CA SER A 59 16.56 11.65 -11.28
C SER A 59 15.56 10.56 -11.68
N ASP A 60 15.74 9.34 -11.16
CA ASP A 60 14.89 8.18 -11.41
C ASP A 60 13.73 7.98 -10.42
N LYS A 61 13.47 8.97 -9.54
CA LYS A 61 12.41 8.91 -8.52
C LYS A 61 11.49 10.12 -8.55
N SER A 62 10.24 9.90 -8.16
CA SER A 62 9.23 10.95 -7.98
C SER A 62 9.18 11.48 -6.54
N SER A 63 9.65 10.68 -5.59
CA SER A 63 9.81 11.00 -4.18
C SER A 63 11.12 10.41 -3.65
N TRP A 64 11.61 10.97 -2.55
CA TRP A 64 12.77 10.42 -1.85
C TRP A 64 12.62 10.68 -0.36
N GLY A 65 12.81 9.65 0.45
CA GLY A 65 12.55 9.69 1.87
C GLY A 65 12.93 8.40 2.57
N SER A 66 12.44 8.23 3.80
CA SER A 66 12.71 7.05 4.61
C SER A 66 12.23 5.74 3.96
N PHE A 67 11.05 5.75 3.34
CA PHE A 67 10.47 4.58 2.67
C PHE A 67 11.22 4.24 1.38
N GLU A 68 11.37 5.23 0.48
CA GLU A 68 12.03 5.02 -0.82
C GLU A 68 13.50 4.65 -0.65
N LYS A 69 14.18 5.20 0.36
CA LYS A 69 15.56 4.84 0.64
C LYS A 69 15.67 3.38 1.08
N LEU A 70 14.79 2.92 1.98
CA LEU A 70 14.83 1.53 2.44
C LEU A 70 14.51 0.54 1.30
N ASP A 71 13.56 0.89 0.43
CA ASP A 71 13.30 0.13 -0.81
C ASP A 71 14.55 0.10 -1.71
N ASP A 72 15.17 1.26 -1.97
CA ASP A 72 16.33 1.35 -2.85
C ASP A 72 17.57 0.63 -2.28
N ASP A 73 17.78 0.68 -0.96
CA ASP A 73 18.84 -0.04 -0.25
C ASP A 73 18.63 -1.57 -0.30
N THR A 74 17.37 -2.03 -0.40
CA THR A 74 17.00 -3.45 -0.44
C THR A 74 17.18 -4.05 -1.84
N LYS A 75 17.02 -3.25 -2.91
CA LYS A 75 17.15 -3.73 -4.30
C LYS A 75 18.48 -4.43 -4.62
N PRO A 76 19.66 -3.93 -4.20
CA PRO A 76 20.93 -4.66 -4.38
C PRO A 76 20.94 -6.03 -3.69
N GLN A 77 20.31 -6.17 -2.52
CA GLN A 77 20.22 -7.44 -1.79
C GLN A 77 19.37 -8.46 -2.56
N LEU A 78 18.20 -8.02 -3.03
CA LEU A 78 17.33 -8.84 -3.87
C LEU A 78 18.01 -9.23 -5.18
N ARG A 79 18.71 -8.30 -5.83
CA ARG A 79 19.50 -8.58 -7.02
C ARG A 79 20.55 -9.66 -6.75
N ALA A 80 21.30 -9.56 -5.65
CA ALA A 80 22.31 -10.55 -5.29
C ALA A 80 21.69 -11.94 -5.08
N ILE A 81 20.53 -12.02 -4.43
CA ILE A 81 19.77 -13.27 -4.27
C ILE A 81 19.37 -13.84 -5.64
N ILE A 82 18.82 -13.00 -6.53
CA ILE A 82 18.39 -13.40 -7.87
C ILE A 82 19.58 -13.92 -8.70
N GLU A 83 20.70 -13.20 -8.69
CA GLU A 83 21.92 -13.58 -9.41
C GLU A 83 22.52 -14.88 -8.85
N ALA A 84 22.52 -15.06 -7.52
CA ALA A 84 22.96 -16.30 -6.88
C ALA A 84 22.06 -17.49 -7.24
N ALA A 85 20.74 -17.31 -7.21
CA ALA A 85 19.78 -18.34 -7.62
C ALA A 85 19.92 -18.71 -9.10
N ALA A 86 20.20 -17.72 -9.95
CA ALA A 86 20.45 -17.95 -11.37
C ALA A 86 21.74 -18.74 -11.64
N ALA A 87 22.77 -18.52 -10.82
CA ALA A 87 24.10 -19.12 -10.91
C ALA A 87 24.24 -20.47 -10.18
N ASP A 88 23.24 -20.91 -9.40
CA ASP A 88 23.30 -22.16 -8.65
C ASP A 88 23.57 -23.36 -9.59
N PRO A 89 24.69 -24.08 -9.44
CA PRO A 89 25.02 -25.22 -10.29
C PRO A 89 24.04 -26.41 -10.10
N ASN A 90 23.29 -26.44 -9.00
CA ASN A 90 22.29 -27.47 -8.73
C ASN A 90 20.89 -27.11 -9.25
N LYS A 91 20.73 -25.94 -9.88
CA LYS A 91 19.47 -25.45 -10.44
C LYS A 91 18.87 -26.44 -11.43
N GLN A 92 17.79 -27.10 -11.03
CA GLN A 92 17.01 -28.00 -11.90
C GLN A 92 15.86 -27.26 -12.59
N PRO A 93 15.45 -27.70 -13.80
CA PRO A 93 14.23 -27.20 -14.44
C PRO A 93 13.01 -27.31 -13.51
N GLY A 94 12.20 -26.26 -13.44
CA GLY A 94 10.97 -26.26 -12.62
C GLY A 94 11.19 -26.02 -11.12
N THR A 95 12.40 -25.65 -10.70
CA THR A 95 12.66 -25.14 -9.34
C THR A 95 12.46 -23.63 -9.27
N ASP A 96 12.21 -23.10 -8.08
CA ASP A 96 12.05 -21.64 -7.88
C ASP A 96 13.32 -20.87 -8.25
N ALA A 97 14.50 -21.44 -8.00
CA ALA A 97 15.77 -20.85 -8.45
C ALA A 97 15.83 -20.68 -9.97
N GLN A 98 15.34 -21.67 -10.74
CA GLN A 98 15.21 -21.56 -12.19
C GLN A 98 14.22 -20.48 -12.60
N ARG A 99 13.01 -20.45 -12.01
CA ARG A 99 12.00 -19.44 -12.32
C ARG A 99 12.50 -18.02 -12.05
N ILE A 100 13.13 -17.80 -10.89
CA ILE A 100 13.67 -16.50 -10.49
C ILE A 100 14.74 -16.03 -11.46
N GLY A 101 15.74 -16.89 -11.72
CA GLY A 101 16.85 -16.55 -12.62
C GLY A 101 16.41 -16.31 -14.06
N ASP A 102 15.50 -17.13 -14.58
CA ASP A 102 15.06 -17.02 -15.97
C ASP A 102 14.08 -15.86 -16.19
N PHE A 103 13.25 -15.52 -15.19
CA PHE A 103 12.40 -14.32 -15.28
C PHE A 103 13.27 -13.07 -15.33
N PHE A 104 14.24 -12.95 -14.43
CA PHE A 104 15.19 -11.84 -14.41
C PHE A 104 15.98 -11.76 -15.71
N ALA A 105 16.51 -12.90 -16.20
CA ALA A 105 17.23 -12.94 -17.47
C ALA A 105 16.36 -12.50 -18.66
N SER A 106 15.11 -12.94 -18.72
CA SER A 106 14.16 -12.52 -19.77
C SER A 106 13.91 -11.00 -19.75
N TYR A 107 13.91 -10.39 -18.56
CA TYR A 107 13.80 -8.93 -18.43
C TYR A 107 15.08 -8.23 -18.90
N MET A 108 16.25 -8.79 -18.63
CA MET A 108 17.53 -8.16 -18.97
C MET A 108 17.88 -8.25 -20.47
N ASP A 109 17.27 -9.16 -21.24
CA ASP A 109 17.55 -9.36 -22.66
C ASP A 109 16.89 -8.29 -23.57
N GLU A 110 17.54 -7.14 -23.69
CA GLU A 110 17.08 -6.03 -24.54
C GLU A 110 17.04 -6.39 -26.02
N ALA A 111 18.04 -7.14 -26.50
CA ALA A 111 18.13 -7.50 -27.92
C ALA A 111 16.92 -8.34 -28.35
N ARG A 112 16.49 -9.27 -27.50
CA ARG A 112 15.30 -10.07 -27.76
C ARG A 112 14.02 -9.23 -27.78
N LEU A 113 13.88 -8.24 -26.89
CA LEU A 113 12.72 -7.35 -26.90
C LEU A 113 12.68 -6.45 -28.14
N GLU A 114 13.84 -5.96 -28.61
CA GLU A 114 13.94 -5.20 -29.86
C GLU A 114 13.54 -6.03 -31.09
N GLU A 115 13.86 -7.32 -31.11
CA GLU A 115 13.41 -8.25 -32.16
C GLU A 115 11.90 -8.49 -32.09
N LEU A 116 11.38 -8.77 -30.89
CA LEU A 116 9.98 -9.16 -30.70
C LEU A 116 9.00 -8.01 -30.87
N ARG A 117 9.37 -6.79 -30.45
CA ARG A 117 8.50 -5.60 -30.45
C ARG A 117 7.09 -5.93 -29.92
N LEU A 118 6.09 -5.95 -30.81
CA LEU A 118 4.67 -6.23 -30.49
C LEU A 118 4.24 -7.69 -30.71
N ALA A 119 5.10 -8.55 -31.26
CA ALA A 119 4.76 -9.94 -31.57
C ALA A 119 4.15 -10.69 -30.37
N PRO A 120 4.61 -10.51 -29.11
CA PRO A 120 4.01 -11.17 -27.96
C PRO A 120 2.55 -10.78 -27.67
N LEU A 121 2.10 -9.62 -28.14
CA LEU A 121 0.73 -9.12 -27.93
C LEU A 121 -0.23 -9.52 -29.06
N LYS A 122 0.28 -10.18 -30.11
CA LYS A 122 -0.50 -10.50 -31.31
C LYS A 122 -1.79 -11.25 -31.00
N ALA A 123 -1.74 -12.24 -30.11
CA ALA A 123 -2.92 -13.04 -29.77
C ALA A 123 -4.05 -12.20 -29.14
N ASP A 124 -3.71 -11.22 -28.30
CA ASP A 124 -4.72 -10.34 -27.70
C ASP A 124 -5.23 -9.31 -28.72
N PHE A 125 -4.35 -8.78 -29.58
CA PHE A 125 -4.81 -7.92 -30.68
C PHE A 125 -5.72 -8.65 -31.66
N ASP A 126 -5.43 -9.91 -31.99
CA ASP A 126 -6.28 -10.74 -32.85
C ASP A 126 -7.65 -10.99 -32.20
N ARG A 127 -7.70 -11.24 -30.87
CA ARG A 127 -8.96 -11.37 -30.12
C ARG A 127 -9.81 -10.10 -30.21
N VAL A 128 -9.19 -8.94 -30.02
CA VAL A 128 -9.90 -7.65 -30.15
C VAL A 128 -10.36 -7.42 -31.58
N ALA A 129 -9.51 -7.72 -32.57
CA ALA A 129 -9.82 -7.57 -33.99
C ALA A 129 -10.99 -8.46 -34.43
N ALA A 130 -11.14 -9.65 -33.82
CA ALA A 130 -12.22 -10.59 -34.09
C ALA A 130 -13.60 -10.16 -33.58
N LEU A 131 -13.70 -9.09 -32.77
CA LEU A 131 -14.98 -8.53 -32.36
C LEU A 131 -15.74 -7.98 -33.58
N ASN A 132 -16.90 -8.57 -33.87
CA ASN A 132 -17.85 -8.14 -34.89
C ASN A 132 -19.18 -7.66 -34.28
N ASP A 133 -19.45 -8.02 -33.02
CA ASP A 133 -20.59 -7.54 -32.27
C ASP A 133 -20.21 -7.19 -30.80
N LYS A 134 -20.91 -6.23 -30.21
CA LYS A 134 -20.83 -5.90 -28.79
C LYS A 134 -21.25 -7.06 -27.87
N GLN A 135 -22.08 -8.00 -28.31
CA GLN A 135 -22.39 -9.19 -27.48
C GLN A 135 -21.17 -10.09 -27.23
N GLN A 136 -20.06 -9.88 -27.95
CA GLN A 136 -18.80 -10.60 -27.72
C GLN A 136 -17.89 -9.90 -26.68
N ILE A 137 -18.19 -8.66 -26.29
CA ILE A 137 -17.40 -7.89 -25.32
C ILE A 137 -17.37 -8.55 -23.92
N PRO A 138 -18.45 -9.15 -23.39
CA PRO A 138 -18.40 -9.84 -22.09
C PRO A 138 -17.32 -10.93 -22.02
N ALA A 139 -17.20 -11.78 -23.04
CA ALA A 139 -16.15 -12.80 -23.12
C ALA A 139 -14.75 -12.19 -23.15
N LEU A 140 -14.57 -11.09 -23.90
CA LEU A 140 -13.29 -10.39 -23.96
C LEU A 140 -12.91 -9.77 -22.60
N ILE A 141 -13.87 -9.15 -21.92
CA ILE A 141 -13.67 -8.60 -20.57
C ILE A 141 -13.31 -9.71 -19.58
N ALA A 142 -13.96 -10.88 -19.66
CA ALA A 142 -13.62 -12.03 -18.82
C ALA A 142 -12.18 -12.51 -19.05
N HIS A 143 -11.70 -12.55 -20.30
CA HIS A 143 -10.30 -12.85 -20.63
C HIS A 143 -9.34 -11.78 -20.09
N PHE A 144 -9.66 -10.50 -20.26
CA PHE A 144 -8.84 -9.36 -19.83
C PHE A 144 -8.81 -9.12 -18.32
N ASN A 145 -9.82 -9.56 -17.59
CA ASN A 145 -9.79 -9.58 -16.12
C ASN A 145 -8.66 -10.46 -15.56
N ARG A 146 -8.21 -11.48 -16.31
CA ARG A 146 -7.03 -12.29 -15.95
C ARG A 146 -5.72 -11.50 -15.97
N TYR A 147 -5.73 -10.33 -16.60
CA TYR A 147 -4.55 -9.48 -16.81
C TYR A 147 -4.77 -8.03 -16.34
N TYR A 148 -5.86 -7.73 -15.62
CA TYR A 148 -6.17 -6.40 -15.08
C TYR A 148 -6.21 -5.27 -16.14
N ILE A 149 -6.86 -5.50 -17.29
CA ILE A 149 -6.93 -4.52 -18.40
C ILE A 149 -8.37 -4.36 -18.94
N ALA A 150 -9.35 -4.28 -18.03
CA ALA A 150 -10.78 -4.25 -18.37
C ALA A 150 -11.52 -3.03 -17.79
N PRO A 151 -12.67 -2.63 -18.37
CA PRO A 151 -13.51 -1.52 -17.89
C PRO A 151 -14.13 -1.72 -16.49
N TYR A 152 -14.13 -2.93 -15.98
CA TYR A 152 -14.49 -3.27 -14.62
C TYR A 152 -13.73 -4.55 -14.28
N ALA A 153 -13.35 -4.72 -13.02
CA ALA A 153 -12.64 -5.88 -12.55
C ALA A 153 -13.50 -6.66 -11.53
N PHE A 154 -12.96 -7.79 -11.07
CA PHE A 154 -13.43 -8.38 -9.84
C PHE A 154 -12.25 -8.89 -9.02
N THR A 155 -12.40 -8.85 -7.70
CA THR A 155 -11.43 -9.35 -6.73
C THR A 155 -12.06 -10.45 -5.88
N ILE A 156 -11.22 -11.25 -5.23
CA ILE A 156 -11.67 -12.29 -4.31
C ILE A 156 -11.12 -11.98 -2.92
N HIS A 157 -12.02 -11.80 -1.97
CA HIS A 157 -11.73 -11.50 -0.58
C HIS A 157 -12.79 -12.17 0.31
N GLN A 158 -12.77 -11.93 1.63
CA GLN A 158 -13.78 -12.48 2.52
C GLN A 158 -15.12 -11.75 2.32
N ASP A 159 -16.26 -12.44 2.39
CA ASP A 159 -17.56 -11.76 2.37
C ASP A 159 -17.65 -10.82 3.56
N ASN A 160 -17.81 -9.51 3.33
CA ASN A 160 -17.79 -8.53 4.41
C ASN A 160 -18.87 -8.81 5.48
N LYS A 161 -19.95 -9.53 5.19
CA LYS A 161 -20.98 -9.90 6.19
C LYS A 161 -20.97 -11.38 6.59
N ASP A 162 -20.05 -12.17 6.04
CA ASP A 162 -19.78 -13.55 6.41
C ASP A 162 -18.30 -13.86 6.16
N SER A 163 -17.44 -13.38 7.05
CA SER A 163 -15.98 -13.46 6.92
C SER A 163 -15.44 -14.90 6.88
N THR A 164 -16.30 -15.90 7.06
CA THR A 164 -15.94 -17.33 6.98
C THR A 164 -15.92 -17.86 5.54
N LYS A 165 -16.28 -17.04 4.55
CA LYS A 165 -16.37 -17.43 3.14
C LYS A 165 -15.67 -16.43 2.24
N TYR A 166 -15.09 -16.94 1.14
CA TYR A 166 -14.65 -16.10 0.05
C TYR A 166 -15.83 -15.65 -0.80
N VAL A 167 -15.76 -14.43 -1.33
CA VAL A 167 -16.72 -13.88 -2.31
C VAL A 167 -15.98 -13.28 -3.49
N ALA A 168 -16.63 -13.23 -4.65
CA ALA A 168 -16.19 -12.40 -5.77
C ALA A 168 -16.89 -11.04 -5.70
N ASP A 169 -16.12 -9.96 -5.72
CA ASP A 169 -16.62 -8.57 -5.69
C ASP A 169 -16.26 -7.84 -6.99
N ILE A 170 -17.28 -7.33 -7.67
CA ILE A 170 -17.16 -6.58 -8.93
C ILE A 170 -16.95 -5.10 -8.61
N VAL A 171 -15.84 -4.54 -9.10
CA VAL A 171 -15.40 -3.16 -8.82
C VAL A 171 -15.26 -2.34 -10.10
N GLN A 172 -15.46 -1.03 -9.99
CA GLN A 172 -15.24 -0.09 -11.08
C GLN A 172 -13.76 -0.03 -11.48
N GLU A 173 -13.48 0.03 -12.78
CA GLU A 173 -12.13 0.19 -13.34
C GLU A 173 -12.20 0.94 -14.69
N GLY A 174 -11.11 0.94 -15.46
CA GLY A 174 -11.16 1.19 -16.90
C GLY A 174 -10.65 2.56 -17.38
N LEU A 175 -10.10 3.37 -16.49
CA LEU A 175 -9.46 4.64 -16.85
C LEU A 175 -7.95 4.45 -16.98
N SER A 176 -7.33 5.22 -17.88
CA SER A 176 -5.87 5.21 -18.10
C SER A 176 -5.12 6.35 -17.40
N LEU A 177 -5.85 7.23 -16.70
CA LEU A 177 -5.31 8.26 -15.81
C LEU A 177 -5.70 7.97 -14.36
N PRO A 178 -4.95 8.50 -13.37
CA PRO A 178 -5.04 8.05 -11.98
C PRO A 178 -6.42 8.18 -11.32
N ASP A 179 -7.22 9.17 -11.72
CA ASP A 179 -8.55 9.41 -11.15
C ASP A 179 -9.51 10.00 -12.18
N ARG A 180 -10.82 9.78 -11.96
CA ARG A 180 -11.90 10.39 -12.77
C ARG A 180 -11.78 11.91 -12.89
N ASP A 181 -11.25 12.60 -11.89
CA ASP A 181 -11.09 14.06 -11.91
C ASP A 181 -10.16 14.56 -13.02
N TYR A 182 -9.21 13.76 -13.49
CA TYR A 182 -8.39 14.12 -14.67
C TYR A 182 -9.24 14.31 -15.93
N TYR A 183 -10.35 13.58 -16.03
CA TYR A 183 -11.29 13.69 -17.14
C TYR A 183 -12.35 14.76 -16.90
N LEU A 184 -12.73 15.03 -15.65
CA LEU A 184 -13.93 15.82 -15.33
C LEU A 184 -13.64 17.25 -14.87
N LYS A 185 -12.53 17.50 -14.17
CA LYS A 185 -12.21 18.84 -13.62
C LYS A 185 -11.49 19.71 -14.64
N LYS A 186 -12.18 20.05 -15.73
CA LYS A 186 -11.64 20.86 -16.84
C LYS A 186 -11.13 22.26 -16.45
N SER A 187 -11.60 22.81 -15.32
CA SER A 187 -11.14 24.10 -14.80
C SER A 187 -9.78 24.03 -14.10
N ASP A 188 -9.33 22.84 -13.69
CA ASP A 188 -8.00 22.63 -13.13
C ASP A 188 -6.98 22.55 -14.29
N LYS A 189 -6.14 23.58 -14.39
CA LYS A 189 -5.19 23.71 -15.51
C LYS A 189 -4.18 22.56 -15.59
N LYS A 190 -3.72 22.03 -14.46
CA LYS A 190 -2.72 20.93 -14.47
C LYS A 190 -3.37 19.62 -14.88
N LEU A 191 -4.59 19.34 -14.41
CA LEU A 191 -5.32 18.14 -14.82
C LEU A 191 -5.74 18.20 -16.30
N ALA A 192 -6.19 19.37 -16.77
CA ALA A 192 -6.54 19.55 -18.17
C ALA A 192 -5.33 19.42 -19.11
N ASP A 193 -4.17 19.95 -18.71
CA ASP A 193 -2.91 19.78 -19.45
C ASP A 193 -2.43 18.32 -19.45
N ALA A 194 -2.53 17.61 -18.32
CA ALA A 194 -2.21 16.19 -18.25
C ALA A 194 -3.11 15.35 -19.18
N LEU A 195 -4.42 15.64 -19.25
CA LEU A 195 -5.34 14.97 -20.17
C LEU A 195 -5.02 15.27 -21.64
N ALA A 196 -4.64 16.51 -21.98
CA ALA A 196 -4.24 16.86 -23.34
C ALA A 196 -2.96 16.11 -23.76
N LYS A 197 -1.98 16.03 -22.87
CA LYS A 197 -0.75 15.26 -23.10
C LYS A 197 -1.00 13.75 -23.15
N PHE A 198 -1.99 13.26 -22.39
CA PHE A 198 -2.43 11.88 -22.45
C PHE A 198 -2.97 11.52 -23.84
N GLU A 199 -3.82 12.37 -24.42
CA GLU A 199 -4.33 12.15 -25.79
C GLU A 199 -3.19 12.04 -26.81
N LEU A 200 -2.18 12.91 -26.71
CA LEU A 200 -0.98 12.86 -27.57
C LEU A 200 -0.16 11.59 -27.36
N HIS A 201 -0.01 11.16 -26.10
CA HIS A 201 0.68 9.92 -25.75
C HIS A 201 -0.02 8.69 -26.35
N VAL A 202 -1.34 8.59 -26.19
CA VAL A 202 -2.15 7.51 -26.78
C VAL A 202 -1.98 7.50 -28.30
N ALA A 203 -2.08 8.66 -28.95
CA ALA A 203 -1.89 8.76 -30.41
C ALA A 203 -0.50 8.27 -30.84
N LYS A 204 0.56 8.67 -30.13
CA LYS A 204 1.92 8.25 -30.44
C LYS A 204 2.10 6.73 -30.28
N MET A 205 1.63 6.16 -29.17
CA MET A 205 1.69 4.72 -28.91
C MET A 205 0.92 3.92 -29.97
N LEU A 206 -0.30 4.33 -30.32
CA LEU A 206 -1.10 3.71 -31.37
C LEU A 206 -0.41 3.80 -32.74
N GLY A 207 0.20 4.95 -33.07
CA GLY A 207 0.95 5.12 -34.31
C GLY A 207 2.17 4.19 -34.39
N MET A 208 2.93 4.06 -33.29
CA MET A 208 4.02 3.08 -33.19
C MET A 208 3.55 1.63 -33.32
N ALA A 209 2.30 1.36 -32.94
CA ALA A 209 1.66 0.06 -33.12
C ALA A 209 1.01 -0.16 -34.49
N GLY A 210 1.18 0.78 -35.44
CA GLY A 210 0.68 0.65 -36.80
C GLY A 210 -0.81 0.97 -36.97
N ASN A 211 -1.44 1.65 -36.01
CA ASN A 211 -2.80 2.15 -36.17
C ASN A 211 -2.86 3.17 -37.35
N PRO A 212 -3.83 3.05 -38.28
CA PRO A 212 -3.91 3.92 -39.45
C PRO A 212 -4.43 5.34 -39.15
N ASN A 213 -5.14 5.55 -38.04
CA ASN A 213 -5.77 6.82 -37.65
C ASN A 213 -5.48 7.19 -36.18
N PRO A 214 -4.20 7.22 -35.75
CA PRO A 214 -3.85 7.24 -34.33
C PRO A 214 -4.41 8.44 -33.56
N ALA A 215 -4.43 9.63 -34.17
CA ALA A 215 -4.97 10.84 -33.53
C ALA A 215 -6.49 10.79 -33.34
N ALA A 216 -7.22 10.27 -34.32
CA ALA A 216 -8.67 10.14 -34.22
C ALA A 216 -9.07 9.08 -33.18
N ASP A 217 -8.35 7.95 -33.17
CA ASP A 217 -8.61 6.87 -32.22
C ASP A 217 -8.21 7.25 -30.79
N ALA A 218 -7.13 8.00 -30.59
CA ALA A 218 -6.77 8.56 -29.29
C ALA A 218 -7.86 9.47 -28.72
N LYS A 219 -8.41 10.37 -29.55
CA LYS A 219 -9.53 11.22 -29.16
C LYS A 219 -10.78 10.40 -28.82
N ALA A 220 -11.05 9.32 -29.57
CA ALA A 220 -12.17 8.43 -29.30
C ALA A 220 -12.00 7.67 -27.97
N ILE A 221 -10.78 7.23 -27.64
CA ILE A 221 -10.43 6.61 -26.36
C ILE A 221 -10.64 7.59 -25.22
N VAL A 222 -10.09 8.80 -25.30
CA VAL A 222 -10.25 9.83 -24.27
C VAL A 222 -11.73 10.19 -24.07
N ALA A 223 -12.51 10.26 -25.16
CA ALA A 223 -13.95 10.49 -25.07
C ALA A 223 -14.68 9.33 -24.37
N LEU A 224 -14.37 8.07 -24.69
CA LEU A 224 -14.94 6.90 -24.03
C LEU A 224 -14.58 6.86 -22.54
N GLU A 225 -13.30 7.03 -22.19
CA GLU A 225 -12.85 7.07 -20.79
C GLU A 225 -13.49 8.24 -20.03
N THR A 226 -13.75 9.37 -20.69
CA THR A 226 -14.51 10.47 -20.08
C THR A 226 -15.96 10.08 -19.78
N GLU A 227 -16.63 9.29 -20.64
CA GLU A 227 -17.98 8.78 -20.35
C GLU A 227 -17.97 7.76 -19.19
N LEU A 228 -16.93 6.91 -19.09
CA LEU A 228 -16.74 6.00 -17.95
C LEU A 228 -16.50 6.79 -16.65
N ALA A 229 -15.62 7.79 -16.68
CA ALA A 229 -15.32 8.65 -15.53
C ALA A 229 -16.56 9.34 -14.97
N LYS A 230 -17.51 9.74 -15.84
CA LYS A 230 -18.78 10.36 -15.40
C LYS A 230 -19.62 9.44 -14.51
N VAL A 231 -19.57 8.13 -14.74
CA VAL A 231 -20.38 7.14 -14.00
C VAL A 231 -19.62 6.45 -12.87
N GLN A 232 -18.31 6.68 -12.75
CA GLN A 232 -17.52 6.23 -11.60
C GLN A 232 -17.83 7.01 -10.32
N TRP A 233 -17.75 6.31 -9.18
CA TRP A 233 -17.73 6.90 -7.85
C TRP A 233 -16.42 7.65 -7.60
N THR A 234 -16.45 8.64 -6.69
CA THR A 234 -15.24 9.34 -6.23
C THR A 234 -14.45 8.48 -5.23
N GLN A 235 -13.15 8.76 -5.05
CA GLN A 235 -12.33 8.07 -4.03
C GLN A 235 -12.95 8.08 -2.63
N VAL A 236 -13.56 9.21 -2.22
CA VAL A 236 -14.26 9.30 -0.92
C VAL A 236 -15.44 8.33 -0.85
N GLN A 237 -16.19 8.15 -1.94
CA GLN A 237 -17.30 7.20 -1.98
C GLN A 237 -16.83 5.74 -1.99
N LEU A 238 -15.66 5.45 -2.56
CA LEU A 238 -15.07 4.10 -2.57
C LEU A 238 -14.66 3.62 -1.18
N ARG A 239 -14.50 4.53 -0.21
CA ARG A 239 -14.17 4.22 1.17
C ARG A 239 -15.35 3.76 2.03
N ASP A 240 -16.59 3.84 1.56
CA ASP A 240 -17.75 3.47 2.38
C ASP A 240 -18.07 1.96 2.25
N PRO A 241 -17.71 1.11 3.23
CA PRO A 241 -17.92 -0.33 3.12
C PRO A 241 -19.40 -0.72 3.13
N VAL A 242 -20.27 0.04 3.81
CA VAL A 242 -21.71 -0.22 3.85
C VAL A 242 -22.33 0.08 2.50
N LYS A 243 -21.92 1.18 1.87
CA LYS A 243 -22.39 1.55 0.53
C LYS A 243 -21.86 0.61 -0.54
N ALA A 244 -20.62 0.11 -0.39
CA ALA A 244 -20.01 -0.84 -1.30
C ALA A 244 -20.63 -2.24 -1.20
N TYR A 245 -21.09 -2.67 -0.03
CA TYR A 245 -21.65 -4.01 0.14
C TYR A 245 -23.05 -4.16 -0.51
N ASN A 246 -23.09 -4.58 -1.78
CA ASN A 246 -24.31 -4.88 -2.52
C ASN A 246 -24.30 -6.32 -3.01
N LYS A 247 -24.89 -7.22 -2.22
CA LYS A 247 -25.01 -8.65 -2.56
C LYS A 247 -26.03 -8.88 -3.67
N VAL A 248 -25.59 -9.44 -4.80
CA VAL A 248 -26.41 -9.68 -5.99
C VAL A 248 -26.40 -11.17 -6.33
N PRO A 249 -27.54 -11.88 -6.21
CA PRO A 249 -27.66 -13.25 -6.73
C PRO A 249 -27.36 -13.27 -8.23
N LEU A 250 -26.66 -14.30 -8.72
CA LEU A 250 -26.23 -14.35 -10.14
C LEU A 250 -27.40 -14.17 -11.12
N ALA A 251 -28.55 -14.77 -10.82
CA ALA A 251 -29.77 -14.64 -11.62
C ALA A 251 -30.35 -13.22 -11.71
N GLN A 252 -29.87 -12.29 -10.87
CA GLN A 252 -30.30 -10.89 -10.82
C GLN A 252 -29.28 -9.92 -11.43
N LEU A 253 -28.10 -10.38 -11.86
CA LEU A 253 -27.06 -9.52 -12.46
C LEU A 253 -27.57 -8.77 -13.71
N SER A 254 -28.42 -9.42 -14.50
CA SER A 254 -29.06 -8.81 -15.67
C SER A 254 -29.92 -7.59 -15.35
N ARG A 255 -30.34 -7.39 -14.09
CA ARG A 255 -31.05 -6.17 -13.65
C ARG A 255 -30.14 -4.95 -13.63
N LEU A 256 -28.84 -5.13 -13.35
CA LEU A 256 -27.86 -4.05 -13.32
C LEU A 256 -27.39 -3.67 -14.73
N ALA A 257 -27.21 -4.67 -15.60
CA ALA A 257 -26.82 -4.49 -16.99
C ALA A 257 -27.69 -5.34 -17.92
N PRO A 258 -28.88 -4.84 -18.31
CA PRO A 258 -29.76 -5.55 -19.23
C PRO A 258 -29.12 -5.76 -20.60
N GLY A 259 -29.27 -6.97 -21.16
CA GLY A 259 -28.68 -7.36 -22.45
C GLY A 259 -27.19 -7.71 -22.40
N TYR A 260 -26.54 -7.56 -21.24
CA TYR A 260 -25.15 -7.98 -21.04
C TYR A 260 -25.08 -9.49 -20.78
N ASP A 261 -24.21 -10.21 -21.48
CA ASP A 261 -24.07 -11.65 -21.35
C ASP A 261 -23.22 -12.04 -20.11
N TRP A 262 -23.86 -11.93 -18.95
CA TRP A 262 -23.28 -12.35 -17.67
C TRP A 262 -23.00 -13.84 -17.61
N THR A 263 -23.76 -14.67 -18.33
CA THR A 263 -23.55 -16.12 -18.33
C THR A 263 -22.20 -16.47 -18.94
N THR A 264 -21.89 -15.92 -20.11
CA THR A 264 -20.57 -16.09 -20.73
C THR A 264 -19.48 -15.49 -19.85
N TRP A 265 -19.68 -14.27 -19.32
CA TRP A 265 -18.70 -13.65 -18.44
C TRP A 265 -18.39 -14.50 -17.20
N LEU A 266 -19.40 -15.06 -16.52
CA LEU A 266 -19.23 -15.92 -15.35
C LEU A 266 -18.48 -17.22 -15.67
N ASN A 267 -18.81 -17.84 -16.81
CA ASN A 267 -18.14 -19.06 -17.26
C ASN A 267 -16.68 -18.80 -17.63
N ASP A 268 -16.42 -17.75 -18.41
CA ASP A 268 -15.08 -17.44 -18.94
C ASP A 268 -14.15 -16.86 -17.87
N THR A 269 -14.70 -16.22 -16.82
CA THR A 269 -13.91 -15.86 -15.63
C THR A 269 -13.60 -17.08 -14.76
N GLY A 270 -14.32 -18.19 -14.90
CA GLY A 270 -14.11 -19.41 -14.11
C GLY A 270 -14.67 -19.33 -12.68
N ILE A 271 -15.51 -18.33 -12.40
CA ILE A 271 -16.26 -18.24 -11.13
C ILE A 271 -17.65 -18.88 -11.23
N GLY A 272 -18.15 -19.09 -12.46
CA GLY A 272 -19.38 -19.82 -12.73
C GLY A 272 -19.36 -21.21 -12.08
N GLY A 273 -20.45 -21.55 -11.38
CA GLY A 273 -20.57 -22.82 -10.64
C GLY A 273 -19.79 -22.89 -9.32
N LYS A 274 -18.99 -21.86 -8.97
CA LYS A 274 -18.30 -21.77 -7.67
C LYS A 274 -19.01 -20.86 -6.67
N VAL A 275 -19.89 -19.98 -7.14
CA VAL A 275 -20.64 -19.01 -6.34
C VAL A 275 -22.09 -18.93 -6.79
N ASP A 276 -22.99 -18.57 -5.87
CA ASP A 276 -24.42 -18.32 -6.17
C ASP A 276 -24.75 -16.81 -6.20
N TYR A 277 -23.80 -15.97 -5.80
CA TYR A 277 -23.91 -14.52 -5.76
C TYR A 277 -22.53 -13.87 -5.89
N VAL A 278 -22.53 -12.58 -6.19
CA VAL A 278 -21.35 -11.70 -6.11
C VAL A 278 -21.68 -10.49 -5.24
N ILE A 279 -20.64 -9.80 -4.78
CA ILE A 279 -20.78 -8.39 -4.36
C ILE A 279 -20.59 -7.52 -5.60
N VAL A 280 -21.34 -6.43 -5.69
CA VAL A 280 -21.11 -5.39 -6.69
C VAL A 280 -20.85 -4.10 -5.94
N SER A 281 -19.57 -3.76 -5.76
CA SER A 281 -19.17 -2.61 -4.97
C SER A 281 -19.74 -1.28 -5.46
N GLN A 282 -19.90 -1.09 -6.78
CA GLN A 282 -20.54 0.11 -7.34
C GLN A 282 -21.67 -0.24 -8.34
N PRO A 283 -22.90 -0.56 -7.87
CA PRO A 283 -23.99 -0.97 -8.75
C PRO A 283 -24.34 0.09 -9.81
N SER A 284 -24.29 1.38 -9.43
CA SER A 284 -24.57 2.47 -10.37
C SER A 284 -23.49 2.59 -11.46
N TYR A 285 -22.24 2.21 -11.16
CA TYR A 285 -21.18 2.16 -12.16
C TYR A 285 -21.48 1.06 -13.18
N ILE A 286 -21.83 -0.16 -12.75
CA ILE A 286 -22.16 -1.25 -13.67
C ILE A 286 -23.36 -0.91 -14.56
N THR A 287 -24.39 -0.27 -14.01
CA THR A 287 -25.51 0.25 -14.80
C THR A 287 -25.07 1.34 -15.79
N GLY A 288 -24.25 2.30 -15.35
CA GLY A 288 -23.72 3.35 -16.22
C GLY A 288 -22.80 2.82 -17.32
N PHE A 289 -21.92 1.87 -16.99
CA PHE A 289 -21.04 1.17 -17.92
C PHE A 289 -21.86 0.49 -19.02
N ASN A 290 -22.95 -0.22 -18.67
CA ASN A 290 -23.80 -0.86 -19.67
C ASN A 290 -24.47 0.16 -20.62
N GLN A 291 -24.84 1.35 -20.11
CA GLN A 291 -25.35 2.43 -20.96
C GLN A 291 -24.28 2.95 -21.91
N VAL A 292 -23.06 3.17 -21.43
CA VAL A 292 -21.91 3.58 -22.26
C VAL A 292 -21.59 2.52 -23.31
N LEU A 293 -21.57 1.24 -22.94
CA LEU A 293 -21.36 0.11 -23.83
C LEU A 293 -22.37 0.11 -24.99
N ASN A 294 -23.66 0.29 -24.67
CA ASN A 294 -24.72 0.29 -25.67
C ASN A 294 -24.67 1.54 -26.58
N LYS A 295 -24.32 2.71 -26.04
CA LYS A 295 -24.24 3.98 -26.78
C LYS A 295 -23.01 4.08 -27.70
N VAL A 296 -21.85 3.66 -27.23
CA VAL A 296 -20.57 3.88 -27.93
C VAL A 296 -20.36 2.85 -29.05
N PRO A 297 -19.99 3.23 -30.29
CA PRO A 297 -19.81 2.28 -31.39
C PRO A 297 -18.78 1.18 -31.08
N LEU A 298 -18.98 -0.02 -31.65
CA LEU A 298 -18.06 -1.15 -31.46
C LEU A 298 -16.62 -0.81 -31.89
N ALA A 299 -16.45 -0.02 -32.96
CA ALA A 299 -15.13 0.43 -33.42
C ALA A 299 -14.34 1.17 -32.32
N THR A 300 -15.01 2.03 -31.55
CA THR A 300 -14.39 2.76 -30.42
C THR A 300 -14.00 1.80 -29.28
N TRP A 301 -14.83 0.79 -28.99
CA TRP A 301 -14.47 -0.24 -28.02
C TRP A 301 -13.25 -1.06 -28.47
N LYS A 302 -13.14 -1.41 -29.76
CA LYS A 302 -11.99 -2.15 -30.30
C LYS A 302 -10.69 -1.37 -30.11
N VAL A 303 -10.67 -0.07 -30.43
CA VAL A 303 -9.45 0.74 -30.25
C VAL A 303 -9.12 0.98 -28.77
N TYR A 304 -10.13 1.11 -27.91
CA TYR A 304 -9.93 1.15 -26.46
C TYR A 304 -9.30 -0.13 -25.93
N PHE A 305 -9.80 -1.31 -26.32
CA PHE A 305 -9.23 -2.58 -25.90
C PHE A 305 -7.81 -2.80 -26.43
N GLN A 306 -7.53 -2.39 -27.67
CA GLN A 306 -6.15 -2.37 -28.21
C GLN A 306 -5.24 -1.47 -27.38
N TRP A 307 -5.72 -0.28 -27.02
CA TRP A 307 -4.99 0.63 -26.13
C TRP A 307 -4.72 0.01 -24.76
N GLN A 308 -5.72 -0.60 -24.11
CA GLN A 308 -5.56 -1.25 -22.81
C GLN A 308 -4.52 -2.39 -22.84
N VAL A 309 -4.53 -3.22 -23.89
CA VAL A 309 -3.51 -4.26 -24.11
C VAL A 309 -2.12 -3.65 -24.28
N LEU A 310 -1.99 -2.60 -25.09
CA LEU A 310 -0.71 -1.94 -25.38
C LEU A 310 -0.15 -1.24 -24.14
N HIS A 311 -0.93 -0.34 -23.55
CA HIS A 311 -0.58 0.41 -22.34
C HIS A 311 -0.21 -0.54 -21.19
N GLY A 312 -1.05 -1.55 -20.93
CA GLY A 312 -0.84 -2.51 -19.87
C GLY A 312 0.42 -3.38 -20.03
N ASN A 313 1.10 -3.36 -21.17
CA ASN A 313 2.32 -4.12 -21.43
C ASN A 313 3.52 -3.23 -21.85
N ALA A 314 3.33 -1.94 -22.10
CA ALA A 314 4.31 -1.07 -22.74
C ALA A 314 5.71 -1.08 -22.09
N ALA A 315 5.76 -1.11 -20.75
CA ALA A 315 7.01 -1.13 -19.99
C ALA A 315 7.83 -2.45 -20.13
N TYR A 316 7.28 -3.48 -20.78
CA TYR A 316 7.87 -4.80 -20.97
C TYR A 316 8.19 -5.12 -22.44
N LEU A 317 7.95 -4.18 -23.36
CA LEU A 317 8.20 -4.33 -24.80
C LEU A 317 9.60 -3.80 -25.18
N SER A 318 9.83 -3.56 -26.47
CA SER A 318 11.02 -2.87 -26.98
C SER A 318 11.17 -1.47 -26.36
N LYS A 319 12.41 -0.97 -26.39
CA LYS A 319 12.84 0.27 -25.74
C LYS A 319 11.99 1.47 -26.15
N ASP A 320 11.60 1.57 -27.42
CA ASP A 320 10.77 2.67 -27.91
C ASP A 320 9.40 2.75 -27.20
N PHE A 321 8.68 1.63 -27.04
CA PHE A 321 7.41 1.59 -26.30
C PHE A 321 7.62 1.86 -24.80
N ALA A 322 8.66 1.28 -24.21
CA ALA A 322 8.96 1.50 -22.79
C ALA A 322 9.31 2.97 -22.50
N GLN A 323 10.05 3.62 -23.41
CA GLN A 323 10.43 5.02 -23.31
C GLN A 323 9.23 5.96 -23.53
N GLU A 324 8.35 5.68 -24.49
CA GLU A 324 7.16 6.49 -24.69
C GLU A 324 6.19 6.38 -23.50
N ASN A 325 6.01 5.16 -22.95
CA ASN A 325 5.25 4.98 -21.72
C ASN A 325 5.86 5.78 -20.55
N PHE A 326 7.19 5.73 -20.38
CA PHE A 326 7.89 6.52 -19.36
C PHE A 326 7.77 8.04 -19.61
N ALA A 327 7.79 8.48 -20.86
CA ALA A 327 7.67 9.89 -21.23
C ALA A 327 6.34 10.50 -20.79
N PHE A 328 5.27 9.72 -20.70
CA PHE A 328 4.01 10.19 -20.13
C PHE A 328 3.88 9.87 -18.64
N TYR A 329 3.86 8.59 -18.27
CA TYR A 329 3.56 8.18 -16.89
C TYR A 329 4.67 8.53 -15.90
N GLY A 330 5.94 8.48 -16.31
CA GLY A 330 7.07 8.89 -15.48
C GLY A 330 7.27 10.40 -15.46
N LYS A 331 7.43 11.02 -16.64
CA LYS A 331 7.76 12.45 -16.74
C LYS A 331 6.55 13.36 -16.52
N VAL A 332 5.48 13.20 -17.29
CA VAL A 332 4.34 14.13 -17.26
C VAL A 332 3.53 13.98 -15.98
N LEU A 333 3.18 12.76 -15.59
CA LEU A 333 2.36 12.53 -14.40
C LEU A 333 3.15 12.61 -13.09
N SER A 334 4.35 12.02 -13.05
CA SER A 334 5.11 11.86 -11.80
C SER A 334 6.33 12.78 -11.67
N GLY A 335 6.70 13.51 -12.72
CA GLY A 335 7.83 14.44 -12.72
C GLY A 335 9.22 13.79 -12.68
N VAL A 336 9.32 12.48 -12.93
CA VAL A 336 10.59 11.73 -12.90
C VAL A 336 11.43 12.07 -14.12
N ASP A 337 12.72 12.38 -13.96
CA ASP A 337 13.56 12.87 -15.06
C ASP A 337 14.12 11.72 -15.94
N GLU A 338 14.52 10.63 -15.30
CA GLU A 338 15.18 9.48 -15.91
C GLU A 338 14.45 8.17 -15.58
N GLN A 339 14.48 7.21 -16.49
CA GLN A 339 13.85 5.92 -16.22
C GLN A 339 14.75 5.12 -15.26
N GLU A 340 14.15 4.47 -14.27
CA GLU A 340 14.88 3.61 -13.33
C GLU A 340 15.79 2.61 -14.09
N PRO A 341 17.05 2.41 -13.64
CA PRO A 341 17.96 1.45 -14.25
C PRO A 341 17.31 0.10 -14.49
N ARG A 342 17.60 -0.50 -15.65
CA ARG A 342 16.93 -1.73 -16.09
C ARG A 342 16.97 -2.85 -15.07
N TRP A 343 18.09 -3.03 -14.37
CA TRP A 343 18.23 -4.08 -13.35
C TRP A 343 17.29 -3.87 -12.16
N LYS A 344 17.01 -2.62 -11.73
CA LYS A 344 16.06 -2.35 -10.65
C LYS A 344 14.64 -2.69 -11.09
N ARG A 345 14.27 -2.31 -12.32
CA ARG A 345 12.99 -2.70 -12.91
C ARG A 345 12.85 -4.22 -13.06
N ALA A 346 13.94 -4.92 -13.41
CA ALA A 346 13.97 -6.37 -13.48
C ALA A 346 13.79 -7.03 -12.10
N VAL A 347 14.42 -6.50 -11.05
CA VAL A 347 14.19 -6.93 -9.66
C VAL A 347 12.72 -6.75 -9.28
N ASN A 348 12.15 -5.55 -9.49
CA ASN A 348 10.75 -5.27 -9.15
C ASN A 348 9.77 -6.18 -9.92
N ALA A 349 10.04 -6.44 -11.19
CA ALA A 349 9.23 -7.33 -12.01
C ALA A 349 9.33 -8.80 -11.57
N THR A 350 10.52 -9.24 -11.17
CA THR A 350 10.74 -10.59 -10.62
C THR A 350 10.04 -10.74 -9.27
N ASP A 351 10.14 -9.74 -8.40
CA ASP A 351 9.42 -9.69 -7.12
C ASP A 351 7.89 -9.70 -7.32
N SER A 352 7.38 -8.94 -8.29
CA SER A 352 5.95 -8.96 -8.63
C SER A 352 5.47 -10.33 -9.10
N ALA A 353 6.31 -11.11 -9.77
CA ALA A 353 5.94 -12.40 -10.36
C ALA A 353 6.15 -13.60 -9.44
N LEU A 354 7.18 -13.53 -8.58
CA LEU A 354 7.73 -14.65 -7.80
C LEU A 354 8.04 -14.22 -6.35
N GLY A 355 7.34 -13.20 -5.84
CA GLY A 355 7.73 -12.49 -4.63
C GLY A 355 7.79 -13.32 -3.36
N GLU A 356 6.94 -14.32 -3.17
CA GLU A 356 7.06 -15.21 -2.00
C GLU A 356 8.27 -16.15 -2.11
N ALA A 357 8.60 -16.64 -3.30
CA ALA A 357 9.78 -17.46 -3.52
C ALA A 357 11.07 -16.65 -3.29
N LEU A 358 11.11 -15.40 -3.78
CA LEU A 358 12.20 -14.47 -3.51
C LEU A 358 12.27 -14.08 -2.02
N GLY A 359 11.11 -13.87 -1.41
CA GLY A 359 10.99 -13.49 0.00
C GLY A 359 11.47 -14.55 0.97
N LYS A 360 11.28 -15.83 0.63
CA LYS A 360 11.86 -16.95 1.37
C LYS A 360 13.38 -16.84 1.45
N LEU A 361 14.03 -16.64 0.30
CA LEU A 361 15.49 -16.47 0.23
C LEU A 361 15.95 -15.18 0.94
N TYR A 362 15.16 -14.11 0.85
CA TYR A 362 15.45 -12.84 1.52
C TYR A 362 15.48 -12.99 3.05
N VAL A 363 14.45 -13.59 3.66
CA VAL A 363 14.41 -13.71 5.13
C VAL A 363 15.45 -14.68 5.68
N GLU A 364 15.79 -15.73 4.93
CA GLU A 364 16.90 -16.64 5.27
C GLU A 364 18.24 -15.90 5.39
N GLN A 365 18.46 -14.83 4.60
CA GLN A 365 19.73 -14.09 4.58
C GLN A 365 19.73 -12.81 5.42
N TYR A 366 18.61 -12.08 5.47
CA TYR A 366 18.58 -10.68 5.95
C TYR A 366 17.67 -10.45 7.17
N PHE A 367 16.96 -11.46 7.67
CA PHE A 367 16.02 -11.29 8.80
C PHE A 367 16.33 -12.21 9.99
N PRO A 368 17.17 -11.78 10.95
CA PRO A 368 17.50 -12.59 12.12
C PRO A 368 16.32 -12.73 13.10
N ALA A 369 16.22 -13.91 13.74
CA ALA A 369 15.11 -14.27 14.63
C ALA A 369 14.90 -13.31 15.81
N GLU A 370 15.97 -12.67 16.30
CA GLU A 370 15.89 -11.68 17.39
C GLU A 370 14.98 -10.49 17.05
N ARG A 371 14.98 -10.04 15.79
CA ARG A 371 14.12 -8.91 15.36
C ARG A 371 12.64 -9.27 15.49
N LYS A 372 12.28 -10.51 15.17
CA LYS A 372 10.92 -11.02 15.33
C LYS A 372 10.50 -11.00 16.81
N ALA A 373 11.33 -11.54 17.70
CA ALA A 373 11.04 -11.57 19.14
C ALA A 373 10.88 -10.16 19.74
N ARG A 374 11.71 -9.19 19.32
CA ARG A 374 11.57 -7.79 19.76
C ARG A 374 10.30 -7.13 19.23
N MET A 375 9.92 -7.43 17.99
CA MET A 375 8.68 -6.94 17.40
C MET A 375 7.44 -7.53 18.11
N GLU A 376 7.45 -8.81 18.45
CA GLU A 376 6.38 -9.46 19.24
C GLU A 376 6.18 -8.77 20.61
N ALA A 377 7.28 -8.40 21.28
CA ALA A 377 7.22 -7.66 22.54
C ALA A 377 6.62 -6.25 22.37
N LEU A 378 6.99 -5.53 21.31
CA LEU A 378 6.40 -4.22 20.98
C LEU A 378 4.91 -4.33 20.73
N VAL A 379 4.47 -5.27 19.88
CA VAL A 379 3.06 -5.49 19.56
C VAL A 379 2.26 -5.82 20.81
N LYS A 380 2.77 -6.68 21.69
CA LYS A 380 2.14 -6.98 22.98
C LYS A 380 1.95 -5.72 23.85
N ASN A 381 2.97 -4.87 23.93
CA ASN A 381 2.90 -3.64 24.71
C ASN A 381 1.89 -2.63 24.11
N LEU A 382 1.83 -2.54 22.78
CA LEU A 382 0.89 -1.69 22.06
C LEU A 382 -0.57 -2.16 22.24
N LEU A 383 -0.85 -3.47 22.14
CA LEU A 383 -2.18 -4.02 22.42
C LEU A 383 -2.61 -3.78 23.86
N ALA A 384 -1.70 -3.94 24.83
CA ALA A 384 -1.98 -3.64 26.23
C ALA A 384 -2.29 -2.15 26.45
N ALA A 385 -1.52 -1.25 25.84
CA ALA A 385 -1.74 0.19 25.90
C ALA A 385 -3.08 0.59 25.26
N PHE A 386 -3.43 -0.01 24.13
CA PHE A 386 -4.70 0.22 23.45
C PHE A 386 -5.88 -0.23 24.33
N GLY A 387 -5.78 -1.42 24.94
CA GLY A 387 -6.79 -1.95 25.86
C GLY A 387 -7.01 -1.04 27.07
N GLN A 388 -5.92 -0.59 27.72
CA GLN A 388 -6.03 0.38 28.83
C GLN A 388 -6.65 1.71 28.39
N SER A 389 -6.37 2.12 27.15
CA SER A 389 -6.90 3.36 26.60
C SER A 389 -8.42 3.28 26.41
N ILE A 390 -8.92 2.19 25.80
CA ILE A 390 -10.36 1.94 25.62
C ILE A 390 -11.10 2.07 26.96
N ASP A 391 -10.56 1.51 28.05
CA ASP A 391 -11.22 1.53 29.37
C ASP A 391 -11.41 2.95 29.92
N THR A 392 -10.63 3.92 29.46
CA THR A 392 -10.62 5.30 29.97
C THR A 392 -11.25 6.33 29.03
N LEU A 393 -11.75 5.92 27.86
CA LEU A 393 -12.38 6.85 26.90
C LEU A 393 -13.63 7.52 27.48
N ASP A 394 -13.63 8.85 27.47
CA ASP A 394 -14.71 9.69 28.01
C ASP A 394 -15.91 9.84 27.07
N TRP A 395 -15.70 9.54 25.79
CA TRP A 395 -16.67 9.74 24.72
C TRP A 395 -17.42 8.46 24.34
N MET A 396 -17.00 7.30 24.84
CA MET A 396 -17.55 5.99 24.50
C MET A 396 -18.25 5.33 25.70
N GLY A 397 -19.52 4.97 25.53
CA GLY A 397 -20.31 4.27 26.53
C GLY A 397 -19.76 2.88 26.90
N PRO A 398 -20.15 2.32 28.07
CA PRO A 398 -19.64 1.02 28.54
C PRO A 398 -19.96 -0.15 27.59
N GLU A 399 -21.11 -0.12 26.90
CA GLU A 399 -21.51 -1.16 25.94
C GLU A 399 -20.56 -1.21 24.72
N THR A 400 -20.33 -0.07 24.07
CA THR A 400 -19.41 0.03 22.93
C THR A 400 -17.97 -0.25 23.34
N ARG A 401 -17.54 0.16 24.55
CA ARG A 401 -16.21 -0.21 25.09
C ARG A 401 -16.02 -1.71 25.23
N GLN A 402 -17.05 -2.44 25.70
CA GLN A 402 -17.00 -3.90 25.78
C GLN A 402 -16.81 -4.55 24.40
N GLN A 403 -17.51 -4.05 23.38
CA GLN A 403 -17.36 -4.54 22.01
C GLN A 403 -15.98 -4.19 21.43
N ALA A 404 -15.46 -2.99 21.71
CA ALA A 404 -14.11 -2.60 21.30
C ALA A 404 -13.03 -3.50 21.94
N GLN A 405 -13.15 -3.82 23.22
CA GLN A 405 -12.27 -4.80 23.90
C GLN A 405 -12.39 -6.19 23.28
N ALA A 406 -13.60 -6.65 22.97
CA ALA A 406 -13.81 -7.93 22.32
C ALA A 406 -13.16 -7.99 20.93
N LYS A 407 -13.20 -6.88 20.17
CA LYS A 407 -12.49 -6.76 18.89
C LYS A 407 -10.98 -6.78 19.08
N LEU A 408 -10.45 -5.97 20.00
CA LEU A 408 -9.01 -5.90 20.29
C LEU A 408 -8.44 -7.27 20.70
N ALA A 409 -9.17 -8.02 21.53
CA ALA A 409 -8.77 -9.35 22.00
C ALA A 409 -8.68 -10.41 20.89
N LYS A 410 -9.28 -10.15 19.72
CA LYS A 410 -9.27 -11.06 18.57
C LYS A 410 -8.26 -10.67 17.48
N PHE A 411 -7.45 -9.63 17.70
CA PHE A 411 -6.43 -9.25 16.73
C PHE A 411 -5.44 -10.39 16.47
N THR A 412 -5.24 -10.70 15.19
CA THR A 412 -4.18 -11.61 14.74
C THR A 412 -2.95 -10.80 14.32
N THR A 413 -1.75 -11.31 14.61
CA THR A 413 -0.50 -10.61 14.29
C THR A 413 0.38 -11.48 13.41
N LYS A 414 0.94 -10.89 12.34
CA LYS A 414 1.80 -11.56 11.37
C LYS A 414 3.09 -10.74 11.23
N ILE A 415 4.23 -11.34 11.56
CA ILE A 415 5.50 -10.61 11.72
C ILE A 415 6.62 -11.31 10.92
N GLY A 416 7.27 -10.54 10.05
CA GLY A 416 8.39 -10.94 9.22
C GLY A 416 7.98 -11.63 7.92
N TYR A 417 7.43 -12.83 8.01
CA TYR A 417 7.22 -13.72 6.87
C TYR A 417 6.10 -14.76 7.12
N PRO A 418 5.52 -15.35 6.05
CA PRO A 418 4.46 -16.35 6.18
C PRO A 418 4.96 -17.68 6.77
N ASN A 419 4.07 -18.37 7.47
CA ASN A 419 4.33 -19.73 7.98
C ASN A 419 4.33 -20.77 6.86
N LYS A 420 3.63 -20.48 5.76
CA LYS A 420 3.46 -21.34 4.60
C LYS A 420 3.76 -20.54 3.34
N TRP A 421 4.69 -21.05 2.53
CA TRP A 421 5.08 -20.42 1.28
C TRP A 421 4.19 -20.86 0.12
N ARG A 422 3.97 -19.93 -0.82
CA ARG A 422 3.29 -20.21 -2.09
C ARG A 422 4.01 -21.28 -2.90
N ASP A 423 3.24 -22.18 -3.48
CA ASP A 423 3.74 -23.18 -4.42
C ASP A 423 3.68 -22.64 -5.85
N TYR A 424 4.85 -22.42 -6.46
CA TYR A 424 5.00 -21.96 -7.84
C TYR A 424 5.16 -23.11 -8.85
N SER A 425 4.96 -24.37 -8.45
CA SER A 425 5.18 -25.55 -9.30
C SER A 425 4.50 -25.47 -10.68
N THR A 426 3.30 -24.87 -10.76
CA THR A 426 2.53 -24.72 -12.00
C THR A 426 2.85 -23.46 -12.81
N LEU A 427 3.64 -22.53 -12.27
CA LEU A 427 4.09 -21.35 -13.00
C LEU A 427 5.24 -21.73 -13.94
N VAL A 428 5.02 -21.50 -15.24
CA VAL A 428 6.04 -21.71 -16.26
C VAL A 428 6.74 -20.39 -16.58
N VAL A 429 8.07 -20.38 -16.41
CA VAL A 429 8.95 -19.27 -16.80
C VAL A 429 9.88 -19.72 -17.92
N VAL A 430 9.91 -18.96 -19.01
CA VAL A 430 10.65 -19.20 -20.24
C VAL A 430 11.64 -18.08 -20.44
N LYS A 431 12.94 -18.42 -20.53
CA LYS A 431 14.05 -17.46 -20.45
C LYS A 431 14.05 -16.35 -21.52
N ASP A 432 13.47 -16.59 -22.69
CA ASP A 432 13.48 -15.68 -23.84
C ASP A 432 12.10 -15.07 -24.16
N ASP A 433 11.16 -15.12 -23.21
CA ASP A 433 9.77 -14.67 -23.38
C ASP A 433 9.28 -13.84 -22.17
N LEU A 434 9.77 -12.60 -22.03
CA LEU A 434 9.41 -11.71 -20.92
C LEU A 434 7.90 -11.41 -20.85
N VAL A 435 7.29 -11.02 -21.97
CA VAL A 435 5.88 -10.64 -22.00
C VAL A 435 5.00 -11.84 -21.70
N GLY A 436 5.31 -13.02 -22.27
CA GLY A 436 4.59 -14.24 -21.93
C GLY A 436 4.84 -14.69 -20.49
N ASN A 437 6.04 -14.50 -19.92
CA ASN A 437 6.31 -14.77 -18.50
C ASN A 437 5.41 -13.92 -17.60
N ARG A 438 5.29 -12.63 -17.91
CA ARG A 438 4.40 -11.72 -17.19
C ARG A 438 2.94 -12.16 -17.30
N MET A 439 2.47 -12.51 -18.50
CA MET A 439 1.10 -12.99 -18.70
C MET A 439 0.83 -14.30 -17.96
N ARG A 440 1.77 -15.25 -18.00
CA ARG A 440 1.67 -16.53 -17.26
C ARG A 440 1.66 -16.31 -15.74
N SER A 441 2.49 -15.40 -15.23
CA SER A 441 2.48 -15.03 -13.80
C SER A 441 1.15 -14.42 -13.38
N ARG A 442 0.58 -13.49 -14.16
CA ARG A 442 -0.76 -12.94 -13.90
C ARG A 442 -1.86 -13.99 -13.95
N ALA A 443 -1.82 -14.89 -14.94
CA ALA A 443 -2.78 -15.99 -15.05
C ALA A 443 -2.66 -16.99 -13.89
N PHE A 444 -1.44 -17.24 -13.39
CA PHE A 444 -1.18 -18.06 -12.21
C PHE A 444 -1.80 -17.44 -10.94
N GLU A 445 -1.57 -16.15 -10.69
CA GLU A 445 -2.19 -15.45 -9.56
C GLU A 445 -3.71 -15.40 -9.68
N TYR A 446 -4.24 -15.06 -10.85
CA TYR A 446 -5.67 -15.09 -11.12
C TYR A 446 -6.30 -16.46 -10.81
N ALA A 447 -5.66 -17.54 -11.27
CA ALA A 447 -6.13 -18.89 -11.03
C ALA A 447 -6.08 -19.26 -9.53
N LYS A 448 -5.04 -18.84 -8.81
CA LYS A 448 -4.96 -18.98 -7.35
C LYS A 448 -6.16 -18.32 -6.67
N GLU A 449 -6.43 -17.06 -6.97
CA GLU A 449 -7.55 -16.31 -6.38
C GLU A 449 -8.90 -16.96 -6.71
N VAL A 450 -9.19 -17.24 -8.00
CA VAL A 450 -10.44 -17.87 -8.44
C VAL A 450 -10.63 -19.28 -7.88
N ASN A 451 -9.55 -19.97 -7.50
CA ASN A 451 -9.61 -21.28 -6.87
C ASN A 451 -9.79 -21.23 -5.34
N LYS A 452 -9.87 -20.05 -4.72
CA LYS A 452 -10.29 -19.88 -3.32
C LYS A 452 -11.80 -19.99 -3.15
N LEU A 453 -12.58 -19.60 -4.16
CA LEU A 453 -14.04 -19.67 -4.12
C LEU A 453 -14.52 -21.09 -3.84
N GLY A 454 -15.42 -21.23 -2.86
CA GLY A 454 -15.93 -22.53 -2.40
C GLY A 454 -15.02 -23.28 -1.41
N LYS A 455 -13.84 -22.73 -1.08
CA LYS A 455 -12.93 -23.30 -0.06
C LYS A 455 -13.02 -22.52 1.26
N PRO A 456 -12.56 -23.12 2.38
CA PRO A 456 -12.39 -22.39 3.65
C PRO A 456 -11.38 -21.25 3.51
N ILE A 457 -11.53 -20.22 4.33
CA ILE A 457 -10.57 -19.11 4.41
C ILE A 457 -9.19 -19.60 4.84
N ASP A 458 -8.17 -19.30 4.04
CA ASP A 458 -6.77 -19.48 4.42
C ASP A 458 -6.34 -18.30 5.32
N ARG A 459 -6.25 -18.55 6.64
CA ARG A 459 -5.83 -17.54 7.61
C ARG A 459 -4.31 -17.34 7.69
N ASP A 460 -3.53 -18.21 7.05
CA ASP A 460 -2.06 -18.09 7.00
C ASP A 460 -1.59 -17.24 5.82
N GLU A 461 -2.46 -16.89 4.87
CA GLU A 461 -2.12 -16.11 3.68
C GLU A 461 -1.71 -14.66 4.00
N TRP A 462 -0.74 -14.11 3.27
CA TRP A 462 -0.27 -12.73 3.40
C TRP A 462 -0.64 -11.90 2.17
N GLY A 463 -0.97 -10.63 2.38
CA GLY A 463 -1.21 -9.65 1.32
C GLY A 463 0.05 -8.95 0.81
N MET A 464 1.20 -9.10 1.48
CA MET A 464 2.48 -8.47 1.14
C MET A 464 3.63 -9.47 1.26
N THR A 465 4.67 -9.30 0.43
CA THR A 465 5.89 -10.11 0.50
C THR A 465 6.79 -9.65 1.66
N PRO A 466 7.66 -10.51 2.22
CA PRO A 466 8.57 -10.14 3.31
C PRO A 466 9.48 -8.94 3.02
N GLN A 467 9.82 -8.71 1.75
CA GLN A 467 10.67 -7.64 1.25
C GLN A 467 9.88 -6.38 0.83
N THR A 468 8.57 -6.32 1.10
CA THR A 468 7.76 -5.11 0.87
C THR A 468 7.95 -4.11 2.01
N VAL A 469 8.40 -2.88 1.71
CA VAL A 469 8.56 -1.81 2.71
C VAL A 469 7.21 -1.15 3.01
N ASN A 470 6.39 -1.84 3.81
CA ASN A 470 5.09 -1.35 4.23
C ASN A 470 4.58 -2.12 5.47
N ALA A 471 3.36 -1.85 5.92
CA ALA A 471 2.57 -2.66 6.85
C ALA A 471 1.09 -2.61 6.42
N TYR A 472 0.24 -3.48 6.99
CA TYR A 472 -1.20 -3.38 6.74
C TYR A 472 -2.08 -3.94 7.87
N TYR A 473 -3.31 -3.44 7.91
CA TYR A 473 -4.46 -4.02 8.58
C TYR A 473 -5.46 -4.61 7.57
N ASN A 474 -5.99 -5.80 7.84
CA ASN A 474 -7.12 -6.34 7.09
C ASN A 474 -8.37 -6.44 8.00
N PRO A 475 -9.46 -5.70 7.71
CA PRO A 475 -10.67 -5.70 8.53
C PRO A 475 -11.39 -7.04 8.58
N GLU A 476 -11.43 -7.79 7.48
CA GLU A 476 -12.19 -9.03 7.35
C GLU A 476 -11.51 -10.21 8.07
N MET A 477 -10.21 -10.07 8.32
CA MET A 477 -9.40 -11.05 9.05
C MET A 477 -9.08 -10.60 10.47
N ASN A 478 -9.34 -9.32 10.77
CA ASN A 478 -8.94 -8.61 11.99
C ASN A 478 -7.46 -8.87 12.32
N GLU A 479 -6.58 -8.64 11.34
CA GLU A 479 -5.15 -8.91 11.45
C GLU A 479 -4.28 -7.70 11.09
N ILE A 480 -3.12 -7.61 11.74
CA ILE A 480 -2.05 -6.64 11.44
C ILE A 480 -0.79 -7.37 11.00
N VAL A 481 -0.14 -6.85 9.97
CA VAL A 481 0.95 -7.55 9.28
C VAL A 481 2.14 -6.63 9.04
N PHE A 482 3.33 -7.12 9.40
CA PHE A 482 4.60 -6.39 9.30
C PHE A 482 5.64 -7.24 8.56
N PRO A 483 5.83 -7.03 7.24
CA PRO A 483 6.92 -7.62 6.48
C PRO A 483 8.31 -7.47 7.12
N ALA A 484 9.23 -8.40 6.83
CA ALA A 484 10.57 -8.41 7.40
C ALA A 484 11.37 -7.13 7.11
N VAL A 485 11.25 -6.56 5.91
CA VAL A 485 12.09 -5.42 5.50
C VAL A 485 11.78 -4.14 6.27
N ILE A 486 10.52 -3.89 6.67
CA ILE A 486 10.14 -2.68 7.43
C ILE A 486 10.72 -2.72 8.86
N LEU A 487 11.14 -3.90 9.34
CA LEU A 487 11.77 -4.10 10.65
C LEU A 487 13.28 -3.80 10.60
N GLN A 488 13.62 -2.67 9.98
CA GLN A 488 14.96 -2.15 9.78
C GLN A 488 15.00 -0.62 9.97
N PRO A 489 16.18 -0.02 10.17
CA PRO A 489 16.28 1.43 10.23
C PRO A 489 15.76 2.07 8.93
N PRO A 490 15.06 3.21 9.00
CA PRO A 490 14.86 4.05 10.18
C PRO A 490 13.66 3.67 11.07
N PHE A 491 12.88 2.65 10.72
CA PHE A 491 11.67 2.28 11.45
C PHE A 491 12.00 1.50 12.73
N PHE A 492 12.92 0.54 12.64
CA PHE A 492 13.36 -0.26 13.77
C PHE A 492 14.87 -0.39 13.82
N ASN A 493 15.49 0.05 14.91
CA ASN A 493 16.92 -0.08 15.15
C ASN A 493 17.17 -0.88 16.43
N ALA A 494 17.74 -2.08 16.28
CA ALA A 494 18.03 -2.96 17.40
C ALA A 494 19.04 -2.33 18.39
N ASP A 495 19.96 -1.51 17.89
CA ASP A 495 21.07 -0.91 18.64
C ASP A 495 20.71 0.46 19.26
N ALA A 496 19.50 0.94 19.04
CA ALA A 496 19.00 2.20 19.59
C ALA A 496 18.18 2.01 20.88
N ASP A 497 18.16 3.05 21.70
CA ASP A 497 17.25 3.20 22.84
C ASP A 497 15.78 3.03 22.41
N ASP A 498 14.96 2.43 23.26
CA ASP A 498 13.63 2.00 22.83
C ASP A 498 12.68 3.18 22.58
N ALA A 499 12.95 4.36 23.15
CA ALA A 499 12.14 5.56 22.89
C ALA A 499 11.97 5.84 21.39
N VAL A 500 13.05 5.76 20.60
CA VAL A 500 12.97 6.00 19.16
C VAL A 500 12.24 4.88 18.43
N ASN A 501 12.39 3.63 18.87
CA ASN A 501 11.69 2.49 18.27
C ASN A 501 10.19 2.55 18.52
N TYR A 502 9.77 2.94 19.73
CA TYR A 502 8.35 3.19 20.01
C TYR A 502 7.80 4.36 19.18
N GLY A 503 8.60 5.42 18.99
CA GLY A 503 8.21 6.55 18.14
C GLY A 503 8.13 6.21 16.65
N ALA A 504 8.96 5.28 16.18
CA ALA A 504 9.04 4.85 14.80
C ALA A 504 8.16 3.60 14.57
N ILE A 505 8.71 2.38 14.60
CA ILE A 505 7.93 1.15 14.36
C ILE A 505 6.78 0.97 15.36
N GLY A 506 6.90 1.45 16.60
CA GLY A 506 5.79 1.39 17.57
C GLY A 506 4.59 2.23 17.14
N ALA A 507 4.83 3.41 16.54
CA ALA A 507 3.77 4.24 15.98
C ALA A 507 3.14 3.60 14.73
N VAL A 508 3.93 2.90 13.91
CA VAL A 508 3.42 2.09 12.78
C VAL A 508 2.55 0.94 13.30
N ILE A 509 2.97 0.23 14.35
CA ILE A 509 2.13 -0.81 14.98
C ILE A 509 0.83 -0.21 15.51
N GLY A 510 0.92 0.91 16.23
CA GLY A 510 -0.25 1.62 16.73
C GLY A 510 -1.18 2.07 15.61
N HIS A 511 -0.63 2.47 14.46
CA HIS A 511 -1.38 2.85 13.27
C HIS A 511 -2.17 1.65 12.72
N GLU A 512 -1.53 0.49 12.52
CA GLU A 512 -2.22 -0.72 12.05
C GLU A 512 -3.29 -1.21 13.03
N ILE A 513 -3.06 -1.13 14.35
CA ILE A 513 -4.10 -1.46 15.35
C ILE A 513 -5.27 -0.47 15.24
N SER A 514 -4.96 0.82 15.06
CA SER A 514 -5.96 1.89 14.97
C SER A 514 -6.84 1.78 13.74
N HIS A 515 -6.37 1.19 12.63
CA HIS A 515 -7.21 0.89 11.47
C HIS A 515 -8.40 -0.01 11.82
N GLY A 516 -8.28 -0.91 12.80
CA GLY A 516 -9.42 -1.67 13.29
C GLY A 516 -10.51 -0.82 13.96
N PHE A 517 -10.25 0.46 14.20
CA PHE A 517 -11.14 1.39 14.89
C PHE A 517 -11.24 2.75 14.17
N ASP A 518 -10.77 2.87 12.93
CA ASP A 518 -10.96 4.08 12.12
C ASP A 518 -12.39 4.19 11.56
N ASP A 519 -12.65 5.15 10.67
CA ASP A 519 -13.99 5.36 10.10
C ASP A 519 -14.52 4.17 9.28
N GLN A 520 -13.65 3.27 8.80
CA GLN A 520 -14.01 2.07 8.06
C GLN A 520 -13.94 0.84 8.96
N GLY A 521 -12.79 0.60 9.62
CA GLY A 521 -12.57 -0.60 10.42
C GLY A 521 -13.47 -0.68 11.65
N ALA A 522 -13.89 0.45 12.24
CA ALA A 522 -14.87 0.43 13.33
C ALA A 522 -16.24 -0.17 12.92
N GLN A 523 -16.51 -0.31 11.63
CA GLN A 523 -17.74 -0.93 11.12
C GLN A 523 -17.66 -2.46 11.05
N TYR A 524 -16.49 -3.05 11.29
CA TYR A 524 -16.28 -4.50 11.36
C TYR A 524 -16.12 -4.93 12.81
N ASP A 525 -16.72 -6.05 13.20
CA ASP A 525 -16.52 -6.64 14.52
C ASP A 525 -15.20 -7.45 14.61
N GLY A 526 -14.94 -8.04 15.78
CA GLY A 526 -13.70 -8.80 16.02
C GLY A 526 -13.55 -10.08 15.23
N ASP A 527 -14.61 -10.56 14.58
CA ASP A 527 -14.57 -11.71 13.68
C ASP A 527 -14.47 -11.27 12.21
N GLY A 528 -14.37 -9.96 11.95
CA GLY A 528 -14.23 -9.39 10.61
C GLY A 528 -15.54 -9.25 9.85
N ASN A 529 -16.69 -9.23 10.55
CA ASN A 529 -17.99 -9.01 9.91
C ASN A 529 -18.43 -7.55 10.02
N LEU A 530 -18.81 -6.96 8.89
CA LEU A 530 -19.44 -5.65 8.76
C LEU A 530 -20.78 -5.64 9.49
N ARG A 531 -20.76 -5.07 10.70
CA ARG A 531 -21.87 -5.08 11.66
C ARG A 531 -21.82 -3.81 12.48
N ASP A 532 -22.97 -3.16 12.66
CA ASP A 532 -23.07 -2.06 13.62
C ASP A 532 -23.06 -2.62 15.06
N TRP A 533 -22.01 -2.30 15.80
CA TRP A 533 -21.82 -2.70 17.20
C TRP A 533 -21.74 -1.51 18.16
N TRP A 534 -22.10 -0.33 17.70
CA TRP A 534 -22.02 0.93 18.45
C TRP A 534 -23.40 1.44 18.83
N THR A 535 -23.47 2.18 19.93
CA THR A 535 -24.69 2.94 20.24
C THR A 535 -24.80 4.19 19.36
N LYS A 536 -26.03 4.71 19.18
CA LYS A 536 -26.27 5.97 18.46
C LYS A 536 -25.53 7.17 19.07
N ALA A 537 -25.34 7.18 20.40
CA ALA A 537 -24.64 8.25 21.09
C ALA A 537 -23.14 8.22 20.76
N ASP A 538 -22.54 7.03 20.77
CA ASP A 538 -21.12 6.86 20.45
C ASP A 538 -20.83 7.17 18.98
N HIS A 539 -21.72 6.78 18.06
CA HIS A 539 -21.69 7.21 16.66
C HIS A 539 -21.63 8.73 16.52
N LYS A 540 -22.49 9.45 17.24
CA LYS A 540 -22.52 10.92 17.23
C LYS A 540 -21.22 11.52 17.77
N ASN A 541 -20.66 10.96 18.84
CA ASN A 541 -19.43 11.44 19.46
C ASN A 541 -18.23 11.22 18.54
N PHE A 542 -18.13 10.05 17.91
CA PHE A 542 -17.08 9.75 16.95
C PHE A 542 -17.18 10.60 15.70
N ALA A 543 -18.38 10.77 15.12
CA ALA A 543 -18.62 11.66 14.00
C ALA A 543 -18.22 13.12 14.31
N ALA A 544 -18.41 13.59 15.54
CA ALA A 544 -17.98 14.93 15.95
C ALA A 544 -16.45 15.06 15.94
N LYS A 545 -15.73 14.05 16.47
CA LYS A 545 -14.25 14.03 16.49
C LYS A 545 -13.67 13.89 15.08
N THR A 546 -14.20 12.99 14.27
CA THR A 546 -13.73 12.80 12.89
C THR A 546 -13.96 14.05 12.04
N LYS A 547 -15.11 14.73 12.18
CA LYS A 547 -15.37 16.02 11.51
C LYS A 547 -14.35 17.10 11.89
N MET A 548 -13.89 17.12 13.14
CA MET A 548 -12.82 18.05 13.55
C MET A 548 -11.51 17.72 12.85
N LEU A 549 -11.15 16.43 12.75
CA LEU A 549 -9.92 15.99 12.08
C LEU A 549 -9.96 16.28 10.57
N VAL A 550 -11.08 15.98 9.90
CA VAL A 550 -11.34 16.36 8.49
C VAL A 550 -11.11 17.86 8.30
N LYS A 551 -11.67 18.69 9.18
CA LYS A 551 -11.50 20.16 9.11
C LYS A 551 -10.04 20.57 9.27
N GLN A 552 -9.28 19.94 10.18
CA GLN A 552 -7.86 20.24 10.35
C GLN A 552 -7.08 19.93 9.07
N TYR A 553 -7.29 18.75 8.48
CA TYR A 553 -6.52 18.31 7.32
C TYR A 553 -6.93 19.02 6.02
N ASN A 554 -8.21 19.36 5.84
CA ASN A 554 -8.67 20.18 4.70
C ASN A 554 -7.99 21.57 4.62
N ALA A 555 -7.44 22.07 5.72
CA ALA A 555 -6.70 23.34 5.73
C ALA A 555 -5.27 23.22 5.17
N TYR A 556 -4.73 22.01 5.00
CA TYR A 556 -3.36 21.80 4.53
C TYR A 556 -3.26 21.82 3.01
N SER A 557 -2.19 22.43 2.50
CA SER A 557 -1.90 22.54 1.06
C SER A 557 -0.41 22.32 0.82
N PRO A 558 0.03 21.11 0.39
CA PRO A 558 1.44 20.84 0.12
C PRO A 558 1.91 21.49 -1.20
N VAL A 559 0.99 21.66 -2.15
CA VAL A 559 1.20 22.32 -3.44
C VAL A 559 0.20 23.45 -3.55
N LYS A 560 0.66 24.66 -3.87
CA LYS A 560 -0.19 25.86 -3.94
C LYS A 560 -1.44 25.61 -4.79
N GLY A 561 -2.62 25.81 -4.19
CA GLY A 561 -3.92 25.62 -4.85
C GLY A 561 -4.49 24.20 -4.79
N TYR A 562 -3.73 23.24 -4.25
CA TYR A 562 -4.18 21.88 -3.99
C TYR A 562 -4.20 21.64 -2.50
N HIS A 563 -5.38 21.32 -1.97
CA HIS A 563 -5.58 21.01 -0.56
C HIS A 563 -5.66 19.51 -0.37
N VAL A 564 -5.25 19.04 0.81
CA VAL A 564 -5.55 17.68 1.27
C VAL A 564 -7.07 17.52 1.32
N ASN A 565 -7.57 16.38 0.88
CA ASN A 565 -8.96 15.98 1.04
C ASN A 565 -9.07 15.23 2.38
N GLY A 566 -9.55 15.91 3.41
CA GLY A 566 -9.66 15.38 4.77
C GLY A 566 -10.62 14.20 4.88
N GLU A 567 -11.62 14.13 4.01
CA GLU A 567 -12.56 13.00 3.91
C GLU A 567 -11.92 11.77 3.27
N LEU A 568 -11.10 11.96 2.22
CA LEU A 568 -10.34 10.88 1.60
C LEU A 568 -9.28 10.32 2.57
N THR A 569 -8.64 11.21 3.31
CA THR A 569 -7.51 10.87 4.19
C THR A 569 -7.90 10.49 5.61
N LEU A 570 -9.21 10.41 5.90
CA LEU A 570 -9.71 10.32 7.27
C LEU A 570 -9.18 9.10 8.03
N GLY A 571 -9.25 7.90 7.45
CA GLY A 571 -8.81 6.66 8.11
C GLY A 571 -7.35 6.73 8.50
N GLU A 572 -6.49 7.12 7.55
CA GLU A 572 -5.05 7.29 7.76
C GLU A 572 -4.74 8.36 8.82
N ASN A 573 -5.46 9.49 8.80
CA ASN A 573 -5.27 10.54 9.78
C ASN A 573 -5.71 10.11 11.19
N ILE A 574 -6.76 9.28 11.32
CA ILE A 574 -7.17 8.67 12.59
C ILE A 574 -6.09 7.70 13.05
N ALA A 575 -5.60 6.85 12.16
CA ALA A 575 -4.61 5.82 12.43
C ALA A 575 -3.26 6.43 12.86
N ASP A 576 -2.77 7.48 12.19
CA ASP A 576 -1.57 8.21 12.62
C ASP A 576 -1.74 8.83 14.00
N ASN A 577 -2.86 9.55 14.20
CA ASN A 577 -3.10 10.29 15.43
C ASN A 577 -3.24 9.36 16.63
N SER A 578 -3.97 8.28 16.45
CA SER A 578 -4.21 7.28 17.49
C SER A 578 -3.00 6.39 17.68
N GLY A 579 -2.35 5.97 16.59
CA GLY A 579 -1.14 5.16 16.62
C GLY A 579 0.00 5.83 17.37
N ALA A 580 0.25 7.12 17.12
CA ALA A 580 1.24 7.88 17.89
C ALA A 580 0.87 8.00 19.38
N ALA A 581 -0.41 8.21 19.71
CA ALA A 581 -0.87 8.31 21.09
C ALA A 581 -0.71 6.98 21.86
N ILE A 582 -1.10 5.87 21.24
CA ILE A 582 -0.99 4.54 21.84
C ILE A 582 0.47 4.10 21.94
N ALA A 583 1.28 4.36 20.93
CA ALA A 583 2.71 4.09 20.98
C ALA A 583 3.41 4.86 22.09
N TYR A 584 3.02 6.12 22.33
CA TYR A 584 3.54 6.90 23.44
C TYR A 584 3.13 6.31 24.80
N LYS A 585 1.87 5.90 24.97
CA LYS A 585 1.39 5.19 26.16
C LYS A 585 2.17 3.89 26.38
N ALA A 586 2.35 3.09 25.35
CA ALA A 586 3.10 1.84 25.41
C ALA A 586 4.58 2.05 25.77
N TYR A 587 5.19 3.11 25.27
CA TYR A 587 6.54 3.52 25.66
C TYR A 587 6.60 3.83 27.16
N LEU A 588 5.68 4.64 27.69
CA LEU A 588 5.64 4.96 29.11
C LEU A 588 5.41 3.72 29.98
N LEU A 589 4.56 2.78 29.54
CA LEU A 589 4.38 1.49 30.21
C LEU A 589 5.68 0.67 30.25
N SER A 590 6.45 0.67 29.15
CA SER A 590 7.72 -0.06 29.08
C SER A 590 8.77 0.39 30.10
N LEU A 591 8.66 1.65 30.57
CA LEU A 591 9.55 2.19 31.60
C LEU A 591 9.27 1.61 32.99
N ASN A 592 8.12 0.97 33.23
CA ASN A 592 7.74 0.38 34.51
C ASN A 592 7.90 1.37 35.70
N GLY A 593 7.54 2.63 35.48
CA GLY A 593 7.65 3.72 36.48
C GLY A 593 9.06 4.28 36.68
N GLN A 594 10.08 3.78 35.98
CA GLN A 594 11.43 4.32 36.02
C GLN A 594 11.56 5.58 35.15
N PRO A 595 12.42 6.54 35.51
CA PRO A 595 12.71 7.67 34.63
C PRO A 595 13.42 7.19 33.36
N ALA A 596 12.99 7.71 32.21
CA ALA A 596 13.70 7.47 30.95
C ALA A 596 15.09 8.12 30.97
N PRO A 597 16.13 7.46 30.43
CA PRO A 597 17.47 8.05 30.36
C PRO A 597 17.47 9.28 29.45
N VAL A 598 18.32 10.26 29.78
CA VAL A 598 18.67 11.37 28.86
C VAL A 598 19.88 10.93 28.04
N ILE A 599 19.73 10.93 26.72
CA ILE A 599 20.76 10.48 25.76
C ILE A 599 20.92 11.58 24.72
N ASP A 600 22.15 11.97 24.42
CA ASP A 600 22.49 13.09 23.53
C ASP A 600 21.80 14.42 23.90
N GLY A 601 21.57 14.64 25.21
CA GLY A 601 20.88 15.83 25.72
C GLY A 601 19.37 15.84 25.49
N LEU A 602 18.80 14.76 24.95
CA LEU A 602 17.38 14.63 24.65
C LEU A 602 16.68 13.77 25.71
N THR A 603 15.48 14.18 26.13
CA THR A 603 14.63 13.33 27.00
C THR A 603 14.07 12.15 26.21
N GLY A 604 13.64 11.09 26.90
CA GLY A 604 12.97 9.96 26.23
C GLY A 604 11.73 10.38 25.43
N GLN A 605 10.95 11.34 25.95
CA GLN A 605 9.78 11.86 25.23
C GLN A 605 10.17 12.60 23.94
N GLN A 606 11.25 13.38 23.97
CA GLN A 606 11.77 14.04 22.77
C GLN A 606 12.25 13.01 21.75
N ARG A 607 13.00 11.99 22.18
CA ARG A 607 13.46 10.90 21.29
C ARG A 607 12.29 10.13 20.67
N PHE A 608 11.21 9.89 21.41
CA PHE A 608 9.98 9.29 20.89
C PHE A 608 9.40 10.09 19.73
N TYR A 609 9.10 11.38 19.94
CA TYR A 609 8.50 12.20 18.88
C TYR A 609 9.47 12.40 17.71
N MET A 610 10.78 12.47 17.98
CA MET A 610 11.80 12.54 16.92
C MET A 610 11.88 11.25 16.10
N GLY A 611 11.68 10.08 16.70
CA GLY A 611 11.48 8.81 15.97
C GLY A 611 10.27 8.88 15.05
N PHE A 612 9.13 9.34 15.57
CA PHE A 612 7.91 9.53 14.79
C PHE A 612 8.08 10.52 13.63
N GLY A 613 8.70 11.68 13.87
CA GLY A 613 8.94 12.66 12.81
C GLY A 613 9.95 12.20 11.75
N LYS A 614 10.85 11.28 12.10
CA LYS A 614 11.91 10.76 11.21
C LYS A 614 11.34 9.78 10.18
N VAL A 615 10.37 8.94 10.55
CA VAL A 615 9.78 7.99 9.58
C VAL A 615 9.11 8.72 8.41
N TRP A 616 8.58 9.92 8.65
CA TRP A 616 7.95 10.77 7.63
C TRP A 616 8.92 11.63 6.82
N ARG A 617 10.23 11.55 7.05
CA ARG A 617 11.22 12.34 6.28
C ARG A 617 11.10 12.02 4.79
N SER A 618 10.64 13.00 4.01
CA SER A 618 10.35 12.81 2.58
C SER A 618 10.42 14.13 1.81
N LYS A 619 10.74 14.05 0.52
CA LYS A 619 10.59 15.10 -0.51
C LYS A 619 9.86 14.47 -1.70
N ILE A 620 8.87 15.17 -2.22
CA ILE A 620 8.04 14.69 -3.34
C ILE A 620 8.02 15.77 -4.42
N ARG A 621 8.10 15.36 -5.69
CA ARG A 621 7.93 16.27 -6.84
C ARG A 621 6.48 16.72 -6.92
N ASP A 622 6.23 18.00 -7.20
CA ASP A 622 4.88 18.59 -7.25
C ASP A 622 3.91 17.81 -8.16
N ALA A 623 4.38 17.29 -9.30
CA ALA A 623 3.56 16.49 -10.21
C ALA A 623 3.02 15.23 -9.53
N GLN A 624 3.91 14.46 -8.89
CA GLN A 624 3.52 13.28 -8.10
C GLN A 624 2.66 13.65 -6.89
N GLN A 625 2.97 14.75 -6.20
CA GLN A 625 2.17 15.19 -5.06
C GLN A 625 0.72 15.50 -5.45
N ILE A 626 0.49 16.03 -6.66
CA ILE A 626 -0.86 16.25 -7.19
C ILE A 626 -1.56 14.93 -7.50
N VAL A 627 -0.86 13.93 -8.05
CA VAL A 627 -1.41 12.58 -8.23
C VAL A 627 -1.88 12.04 -6.88
N TYR A 628 -1.02 12.04 -5.85
CA TYR A 628 -1.38 11.55 -4.52
C TYR A 628 -2.57 12.28 -3.91
N LEU A 629 -2.66 13.61 -4.04
CA LEU A 629 -3.83 14.36 -3.55
C LEU A 629 -5.16 13.99 -4.23
N LYS A 630 -5.14 13.22 -5.33
CA LYS A 630 -6.35 12.71 -5.99
C LYS A 630 -6.66 11.27 -5.63
N VAL A 631 -5.66 10.42 -5.37
CA VAL A 631 -5.84 8.95 -5.29
C VAL A 631 -5.39 8.33 -3.98
N ASP A 632 -4.46 8.96 -3.28
CA ASP A 632 -3.84 8.38 -2.09
C ASP A 632 -4.70 8.69 -0.85
N PRO A 633 -5.14 7.67 -0.09
CA PRO A 633 -5.79 7.91 1.20
C PRO A 633 -4.81 8.46 2.25
N HIS A 634 -3.51 8.45 2.03
CA HIS A 634 -2.57 9.04 2.98
C HIS A 634 -2.43 10.55 2.79
N SER A 635 -2.33 11.27 3.91
CA SER A 635 -1.91 12.67 3.90
C SER A 635 -0.43 12.78 3.47
N PRO A 636 -0.01 13.90 2.85
CA PRO A 636 1.41 14.16 2.60
C PRO A 636 2.25 14.07 3.89
N ASP A 637 3.45 13.49 3.80
CA ASP A 637 4.26 13.10 4.97
C ASP A 637 4.51 14.22 5.99
N GLN A 638 4.75 15.45 5.51
CA GLN A 638 4.93 16.62 6.37
C GLN A 638 3.69 16.92 7.25
N PHE A 639 2.49 16.59 6.77
CA PHE A 639 1.24 16.73 7.51
C PHE A 639 0.93 15.48 8.34
N ARG A 640 1.37 14.29 7.95
CA ARG A 640 1.36 13.11 8.84
C ARG A 640 2.20 13.36 10.09
N ALA A 641 3.35 14.03 9.94
CA ALA A 641 4.16 14.49 11.07
C ALA A 641 3.49 15.64 11.86
N ASN A 642 3.37 16.83 11.25
CA ASN A 642 2.93 18.04 11.95
C ASN A 642 1.44 18.00 12.36
N GLY A 643 0.58 17.43 11.52
CA GLY A 643 -0.86 17.31 11.76
C GLY A 643 -1.19 16.32 12.88
N THR A 644 -0.35 15.30 13.06
CA THR A 644 -0.48 14.36 14.19
C THR A 644 0.02 15.00 15.49
N VAL A 645 1.28 15.45 15.56
CA VAL A 645 1.88 15.87 16.84
C VAL A 645 1.16 17.05 17.50
N ARG A 646 0.52 17.93 16.72
CA ARG A 646 -0.27 19.05 17.27
C ARG A 646 -1.52 18.62 18.06
N ASN A 647 -1.97 17.39 17.88
CA ASN A 647 -3.09 16.80 18.64
C ASN A 647 -2.61 16.02 19.88
N GLN A 648 -1.30 15.83 20.06
CA GLN A 648 -0.71 14.97 21.09
C GLN A 648 -0.31 15.77 22.35
N PRO A 649 -0.96 15.60 23.52
CA PRO A 649 -0.56 16.32 24.74
C PRO A 649 0.91 16.13 25.13
N GLY A 650 1.46 14.92 24.97
CA GLY A 650 2.87 14.64 25.25
C GLY A 650 3.85 15.46 24.40
N PHE A 651 3.46 15.89 23.20
CA PHE A 651 4.29 16.75 22.36
C PHE A 651 4.39 18.17 22.92
N TYR A 652 3.29 18.67 23.52
CA TYR A 652 3.30 19.97 24.19
C TYR A 652 4.22 19.97 25.41
N GLU A 653 4.25 18.87 26.16
CA GLU A 653 5.16 18.69 27.30
C GLU A 653 6.62 18.55 26.84
N ALA A 654 6.89 17.68 25.85
CA ALA A 654 8.24 17.38 25.39
C ALA A 654 8.97 18.58 24.75
N PHE A 655 8.22 19.48 24.10
CA PHE A 655 8.77 20.64 23.38
C PHE A 655 8.28 22.00 23.92
N GLY A 656 7.51 22.04 25.01
CA GLY A 656 7.05 23.30 25.61
C GLY A 656 6.18 24.16 24.68
N VAL A 657 5.28 23.54 23.92
CA VAL A 657 4.39 24.22 22.97
C VAL A 657 3.35 25.04 23.74
N LYS A 658 3.15 26.31 23.39
CA LYS A 658 2.25 27.25 24.07
C LYS A 658 1.41 28.08 23.09
N ALA A 659 0.41 28.77 23.62
CA ALA A 659 -0.41 29.67 22.82
C ALA A 659 0.47 30.70 22.08
N GLY A 660 0.24 30.85 20.77
CA GLY A 660 1.05 31.70 19.88
C GLY A 660 2.04 30.93 19.00
N ASP A 661 2.42 29.70 19.36
CA ASP A 661 3.21 28.83 18.49
C ASP A 661 2.36 28.29 17.32
N LYS A 662 2.95 28.05 16.15
CA LYS A 662 2.16 27.68 14.96
C LYS A 662 1.50 26.29 15.05
N LEU A 663 2.13 25.33 15.74
CA LEU A 663 1.53 24.01 15.96
C LEU A 663 0.57 23.97 17.15
N TYR A 664 0.39 25.08 17.87
CA TYR A 664 -0.54 25.12 18.98
C TYR A 664 -2.00 24.92 18.52
N LEU A 665 -2.70 24.04 19.22
CA LEU A 665 -4.16 23.97 19.28
C LEU A 665 -4.58 24.13 20.74
N PRO A 666 -5.64 24.91 21.03
CA PRO A 666 -6.22 24.89 22.37
C PRO A 666 -6.74 23.48 22.67
N PRO A 667 -6.72 23.02 23.94
CA PRO A 667 -7.06 21.64 24.29
C PRO A 667 -8.38 21.12 23.69
N LYS A 668 -9.42 21.97 23.64
CA LYS A 668 -10.72 21.64 23.06
C LYS A 668 -10.74 21.39 21.55
N ASP A 669 -9.74 21.88 20.83
CA ASP A 669 -9.62 21.74 19.37
C ASP A 669 -8.67 20.59 18.98
N ARG A 670 -8.01 19.96 19.97
CA ARG A 670 -7.18 18.76 19.78
C ARG A 670 -8.10 17.55 19.63
N VAL A 671 -7.83 16.73 18.64
CA VAL A 671 -8.57 15.50 18.39
C VAL A 671 -7.85 14.35 19.09
N ILE A 672 -8.45 13.81 20.14
CA ILE A 672 -7.99 12.60 20.85
C ILE A 672 -9.11 11.57 20.75
N MET A 673 -8.81 10.40 20.17
CA MET A 673 -9.79 9.37 19.82
C MET A 673 -9.57 8.09 20.63
N TRP A 674 -8.50 7.36 20.35
CA TRP A 674 -8.25 6.04 20.92
C TRP A 674 -7.24 6.01 22.05
#